data_AF-A0A921NTZ8-F1
#
_entry.id   AF-A0A921NTZ8-F1
#
_cell.length_a   1.000
_cell.length_b   1.000
_cell.length_c   1.000
_cell.angle_alpha   90.00
_cell.angle_beta   90.00
_cell.angle_gamma   90.00
#
_symmetry.space_group_name_H-M   'P 1'
#
loop_
_entity.id
_entity.type
_entity.pdbx_description
1 polymer ?
#
loop_
_entity_poly.entity_id
_entity_poly.type
_entity_poly.pdbx_seq_one_letter_code
_entity_poly.pdbx_strand_id
1 'polypeptide(L)'
;MLPGFDGLRFSHWQVTRRDDGVVVLTLDRQDAPVNALSQDVLIELDDIVERLAIDPPRAVVVRSGKPAGFIAGADLKEFQEFDRRGTVEDAIRRGQTVFQKLAELPCPTVAAVHGHCLGGGAELALACDYRVASSHPSTRIGLPETRLGIFPGWGGTARLPRLVGAPAAMDLMLTGRTVSAQAARSMGLVDKVAEPALLEDTAASLALQGTTRPLRQRLLGWLTNTWPARQLLAPQMAKQVARKARKEHYPAPYTLISTWQRSGGAGIQGRLAAERRGVVKLAGSATARNLIRIFFLSERLKGLGGREHGIAHVHVVGAGVMGGDIAAWAAYKGFTVTLQDREQRFIDGALARAQELFRKKVKDEARRAEVAARLQGDLAGDGVAKADLVIEAIIENPEAKRELYQALEPRMKPDALLVTNTSSIPLDELRGHIARPARFAGLHYFNPVAQMPLVEIVRHAGLDEATVRRLAAFCKALDKFPVPVAGTPGFLVNRVLFPYMLEAAHAYAEGIPGAVIDKAAVNFGMPMGPIELIDTVGLDVAQGVGAELSPFLGLQLPAALSAVEPGKRGKKDGQGLYKWEKTEKGSKPVKPPVPQGYQAPSDLEDRLILPLLNEAVACLHDGVVDDADLLDAGVIFGTGFAPFRGGPIQYIRSAGADALLEKLKALQARHGDRFAPRPGWDNPLLRQPPE
;
A
#
# COMPACT_ATOMS: atom_id res chain seq x y z
N MET A 1 38.34 -18.34 -16.15
CA MET A 1 38.34 -17.44 -14.98
C MET A 1 38.89 -16.10 -15.44
N LEU A 2 38.35 -14.99 -14.93
CA LEU A 2 38.86 -13.66 -15.24
C LEU A 2 40.18 -13.44 -14.48
N PRO A 3 41.25 -12.94 -15.14
CA PRO A 3 42.51 -12.64 -14.47
C PRO A 3 42.25 -11.76 -13.23
N GLY A 4 42.70 -12.22 -12.06
CA GLY A 4 42.57 -11.48 -10.81
C GLY A 4 41.35 -11.83 -9.94
N PHE A 5 40.40 -12.61 -10.43
CA PHE A 5 39.32 -13.18 -9.58
C PHE A 5 39.59 -14.64 -9.22
N ASP A 6 40.81 -15.13 -9.46
CA ASP A 6 41.20 -16.51 -9.21
C ASP A 6 41.12 -16.84 -7.72
N GLY A 7 40.41 -17.93 -7.38
CA GLY A 7 40.20 -18.38 -6.00
C GLY A 7 38.97 -17.79 -5.30
N LEU A 8 38.34 -16.74 -5.84
CA LEU A 8 37.08 -16.21 -5.32
C LEU A 8 35.90 -16.99 -5.90
N ARG A 9 34.97 -17.39 -5.03
CA ARG A 9 33.72 -18.05 -5.41
C ARG A 9 32.56 -17.19 -4.91
N PHE A 10 31.82 -16.63 -5.85
CA PHE A 10 30.65 -15.81 -5.58
C PHE A 10 29.38 -16.63 -5.80
N SER A 11 28.45 -16.51 -4.88
CA SER A 11 27.15 -17.16 -4.93
C SER A 11 26.09 -16.22 -5.50
N HIS A 12 26.25 -14.91 -5.34
CA HIS A 12 25.25 -13.91 -5.73
C HIS A 12 25.69 -13.05 -6.92
N TRP A 13 26.99 -12.89 -7.14
CA TRP A 13 27.52 -12.08 -8.23
C TRP A 13 28.18 -12.93 -9.32
N GLN A 14 27.93 -12.55 -10.57
CA GLN A 14 28.65 -13.06 -11.73
C GLN A 14 29.47 -11.93 -12.33
N VAL A 15 30.76 -12.18 -12.54
CA VAL A 15 31.70 -11.22 -13.14
C VAL A 15 32.05 -11.71 -14.53
N THR A 16 31.81 -10.90 -15.55
CA THR A 16 32.19 -11.19 -16.94
C THR A 16 32.95 -10.01 -17.52
N ARG A 17 33.81 -10.26 -18.51
CA ARG A 17 34.55 -9.21 -19.23
C ARG A 17 34.18 -9.26 -20.69
N ARG A 18 33.84 -8.10 -21.23
CA ARG A 18 33.53 -7.88 -22.64
C ARG A 18 34.81 -7.64 -23.44
N ASP A 19 34.75 -7.87 -24.75
CA ASP A 19 35.88 -7.68 -25.67
C ASP A 19 36.37 -6.22 -25.74
N ASP A 20 35.48 -5.27 -25.44
CA ASP A 20 35.78 -3.84 -25.36
C ASP A 20 36.53 -3.44 -24.06
N GLY A 21 36.80 -4.40 -23.17
CA GLY A 21 37.52 -4.22 -21.91
C GLY A 21 36.64 -3.77 -20.73
N VAL A 22 35.32 -3.73 -20.90
CA VAL A 22 34.35 -3.44 -19.84
C VAL A 22 34.09 -4.69 -19.01
N VAL A 23 34.07 -4.54 -17.67
CA VAL A 23 33.65 -5.60 -16.75
C VAL A 23 32.18 -5.45 -16.42
N VAL A 24 31.41 -6.53 -16.52
CA VAL A 24 29.98 -6.56 -16.20
C VAL A 24 29.77 -7.37 -14.91
N LEU A 25 29.26 -6.68 -13.89
CA LEU A 25 28.84 -7.25 -12.62
C LEU A 25 27.33 -7.54 -12.69
N THR A 26 26.97 -8.82 -12.74
CA THR A 26 25.59 -9.26 -12.77
C THR A 26 25.19 -9.78 -11.40
N LEU A 27 24.30 -9.06 -10.72
CA LEU A 27 23.69 -9.55 -9.49
C LEU A 27 22.58 -10.55 -9.85
N ASP A 28 22.75 -11.78 -9.40
CA ASP A 28 21.78 -12.86 -9.51
C ASP A 28 21.73 -13.59 -8.17
N ARG A 29 21.03 -13.00 -7.20
CA ARG A 29 20.98 -13.54 -5.83
C ARG A 29 20.49 -14.99 -5.86
N GLN A 30 21.35 -15.89 -5.41
CA GLN A 30 21.03 -17.32 -5.23
C GLN A 30 19.76 -17.52 -4.38
N ASP A 31 18.97 -18.54 -4.74
CA ASP A 31 17.78 -19.01 -4.02
C ASP A 31 16.70 -17.95 -3.77
N ALA A 32 16.75 -16.84 -4.51
CA ALA A 32 15.77 -15.76 -4.42
C ALA A 32 15.16 -15.43 -5.79
N PRO A 33 13.83 -15.20 -5.88
CA PRO A 33 13.19 -14.78 -7.13
C PRO A 33 13.47 -13.30 -7.48
N VAL A 34 13.95 -12.53 -6.51
CA VAL A 34 14.25 -11.11 -6.62
C VAL A 34 15.60 -10.80 -5.98
N ASN A 35 16.30 -9.81 -6.53
CA ASN A 35 17.53 -9.30 -5.94
C ASN A 35 17.20 -8.36 -4.78
N ALA A 36 17.71 -8.67 -3.60
CA ALA A 36 17.76 -7.76 -2.46
C ALA A 36 19.18 -7.78 -1.88
N LEU A 37 19.59 -6.66 -1.28
CA LEU A 37 20.93 -6.48 -0.72
C LEU A 37 20.97 -7.05 0.70
N SER A 38 21.31 -8.34 0.80
CA SER A 38 21.72 -8.99 2.05
C SER A 38 23.16 -8.64 2.41
N GLN A 39 23.58 -8.99 3.63
CA GLN A 39 24.99 -8.87 4.03
C GLN A 39 25.91 -9.67 3.11
N ASP A 40 25.57 -10.90 2.77
CA ASP A 40 26.41 -11.74 1.90
C ASP A 40 26.59 -11.12 0.50
N VAL A 41 25.51 -10.57 -0.07
CA VAL A 41 25.57 -9.83 -1.34
C VAL A 41 26.49 -8.61 -1.24
N LEU A 42 26.47 -7.89 -0.11
CA LEU A 42 27.33 -6.73 0.12
C LEU A 42 28.78 -7.12 0.38
N ILE A 43 29.04 -8.24 1.05
CA ILE A 43 30.39 -8.77 1.29
C ILE A 43 31.03 -9.18 -0.04
N GLU A 44 30.33 -9.97 -0.85
CA GLU A 44 30.81 -10.34 -2.19
C GLU A 44 31.06 -9.11 -3.07
N LEU A 45 30.17 -8.10 -3.01
CA LEU A 45 30.38 -6.85 -3.74
C LEU A 45 31.62 -6.09 -3.23
N ASP A 46 31.88 -6.10 -1.92
CA ASP A 46 33.07 -5.46 -1.34
C ASP A 46 34.34 -6.11 -1.89
N ASP A 47 34.44 -7.44 -1.85
CA ASP A 47 35.57 -8.21 -2.37
C ASP A 47 35.81 -7.92 -3.86
N ILE A 48 34.72 -7.87 -4.65
CA ILE A 48 34.78 -7.54 -6.08
C ILE A 48 35.32 -6.12 -6.28
N VAL A 49 34.78 -5.13 -5.57
CA VAL A 49 35.17 -3.73 -5.70
C VAL A 49 36.62 -3.52 -5.26
N GLU A 50 37.07 -4.18 -4.19
CA GLU A 50 38.48 -4.14 -3.77
C GLU A 50 39.39 -4.70 -4.87
N ARG A 51 39.00 -5.80 -5.50
CA ARG A 51 39.79 -6.36 -6.60
C ARG A 51 39.84 -5.43 -7.82
N LEU A 52 38.71 -4.83 -8.18
CA LEU A 52 38.64 -3.86 -9.28
C LEU A 52 39.44 -2.58 -8.99
N ALA A 53 39.62 -2.21 -7.72
CA ALA A 53 40.46 -1.07 -7.37
C ALA A 53 41.96 -1.36 -7.57
N ILE A 54 42.38 -2.63 -7.39
CA ILE A 54 43.77 -3.07 -7.58
C ILE A 54 44.13 -3.17 -9.07
N ASP A 55 43.23 -3.72 -9.89
CA ASP A 55 43.42 -3.87 -11.35
C ASP A 55 42.20 -3.29 -12.10
N PRO A 56 42.16 -1.96 -12.31
CA PRO A 56 40.98 -1.28 -12.84
C PRO A 56 40.71 -1.63 -14.30
N PRO A 57 39.50 -2.10 -14.65
CA PRO A 57 39.12 -2.29 -16.04
C PRO A 57 38.89 -0.95 -16.74
N ARG A 58 38.61 -0.99 -18.05
CA ARG A 58 38.28 0.25 -18.79
C ARG A 58 37.00 0.92 -18.28
N ALA A 59 36.05 0.11 -17.82
CA ALA A 59 34.84 0.55 -17.12
C ALA A 59 34.13 -0.64 -16.46
N VAL A 60 33.15 -0.36 -15.61
CA VAL A 60 32.31 -1.34 -14.92
C VAL A 60 30.83 -1.08 -15.22
N VAL A 61 30.08 -2.12 -15.58
CA VAL A 61 28.62 -2.09 -15.68
C VAL A 61 28.01 -2.98 -14.60
N VAL A 62 27.13 -2.42 -13.77
CA VAL A 62 26.35 -3.19 -12.80
C VAL A 62 24.96 -3.45 -13.38
N ARG A 63 24.57 -4.71 -13.51
CA ARG A 63 23.27 -5.15 -14.01
C ARG A 63 22.65 -6.22 -13.11
N SER A 64 21.41 -6.60 -13.43
CA SER A 64 20.72 -7.72 -12.80
C SER A 64 20.60 -8.91 -13.74
N GLY A 65 20.66 -10.12 -13.17
CA GLY A 65 20.32 -11.38 -13.82
C GLY A 65 18.84 -11.77 -13.65
N LYS A 66 18.08 -11.08 -12.78
CA LYS A 66 16.69 -11.41 -12.48
C LYS A 66 15.71 -10.71 -13.44
N PRO A 67 14.68 -11.40 -13.95
CA PRO A 67 13.65 -10.79 -14.80
C PRO A 67 12.76 -9.80 -14.02
N ALA A 68 12.62 -10.01 -12.71
CA ALA A 68 11.77 -9.16 -11.86
C ALA A 68 12.28 -7.72 -11.73
N GLY A 69 13.58 -7.49 -11.92
CA GLY A 69 14.18 -6.16 -11.90
C GLY A 69 15.61 -6.12 -11.40
N PHE A 70 16.10 -4.90 -11.20
CA PHE A 70 17.46 -4.59 -10.81
C PHE A 70 17.74 -5.06 -9.38
N ILE A 71 17.22 -4.31 -8.40
CA ILE A 71 17.38 -4.55 -6.96
C ILE A 71 16.16 -3.96 -6.25
N ALA A 72 15.46 -4.76 -5.44
CA ALA A 72 14.23 -4.38 -4.74
C ALA A 72 14.47 -3.57 -3.44
N GLY A 73 15.71 -3.50 -2.97
CA GLY A 73 16.11 -2.78 -1.76
C GLY A 73 17.03 -3.61 -0.88
N ALA A 74 17.11 -3.24 0.40
CA ALA A 74 17.75 -4.04 1.44
C ALA A 74 16.93 -5.30 1.74
N ASP A 75 17.57 -6.35 2.26
CA ASP A 75 16.85 -7.48 2.82
C ASP A 75 16.19 -7.08 4.15
N LEU A 76 14.87 -6.94 4.14
CA LEU A 76 14.11 -6.50 5.33
C LEU A 76 14.09 -7.56 6.43
N LYS A 77 14.27 -8.85 6.12
CA LYS A 77 14.32 -9.90 7.14
C LYS A 77 15.61 -9.79 7.96
N GLU A 78 16.74 -9.57 7.27
CA GLU A 78 18.01 -9.29 7.94
C GLU A 78 17.95 -7.98 8.73
N PHE A 79 17.30 -6.95 8.18
CA PHE A 79 17.15 -5.68 8.89
C PHE A 79 16.43 -5.82 10.24
N GLN A 80 15.36 -6.61 10.31
CA GLN A 80 14.67 -6.91 11.59
C GLN A 80 15.60 -7.64 12.57
N GLU A 81 16.46 -8.54 12.08
CA GLU A 81 17.43 -9.22 12.94
C GLU A 81 18.53 -8.28 13.45
N PHE A 82 18.99 -7.33 12.62
CA PHE A 82 19.94 -6.32 13.06
C PHE A 82 19.35 -5.41 14.12
N ASP A 83 18.07 -5.03 13.99
CA ASP A 83 17.36 -4.24 15.01
C ASP A 83 17.27 -5.02 16.33
N ARG A 84 16.84 -6.29 16.26
CA ARG A 84 16.76 -7.19 17.43
C ARG A 84 18.10 -7.36 18.14
N ARG A 85 19.20 -7.42 17.39
CA ARG A 85 20.57 -7.55 17.93
C ARG A 85 21.23 -6.21 18.29
N GLY A 86 20.61 -5.07 17.98
CA GLY A 86 21.21 -3.75 18.16
C GLY A 86 22.40 -3.45 17.23
N THR A 87 22.49 -4.11 16.08
CA THR A 87 23.63 -4.03 15.13
C THR A 87 23.30 -3.24 13.85
N VAL A 88 22.17 -2.53 13.82
CA VAL A 88 21.72 -1.72 12.66
C VAL A 88 22.78 -0.73 12.20
N GLU A 89 23.52 -0.11 13.13
CA GLU A 89 24.57 0.84 12.80
C GLU A 89 25.66 0.22 11.94
N ASP A 90 26.10 -0.98 12.28
CA ASP A 90 27.16 -1.70 11.56
C ASP A 90 26.70 -2.14 10.17
N ALA A 91 25.47 -2.63 10.07
CA ALA A 91 24.86 -3.00 8.79
C ALA A 91 24.77 -1.80 7.83
N ILE A 92 24.33 -0.64 8.34
CA ILE A 92 24.25 0.59 7.54
C ILE A 92 25.66 1.06 7.14
N ARG A 93 26.60 1.06 8.10
CA ARG A 93 28.00 1.44 7.85
C ARG A 93 28.63 0.58 6.76
N ARG A 94 28.45 -0.74 6.79
CA ARG A 94 28.97 -1.65 5.77
C ARG A 94 28.46 -1.28 4.39
N GLY A 95 27.13 -1.16 4.21
CA GLY A 95 26.56 -0.77 2.91
C GLY A 95 27.05 0.60 2.42
N GLN A 96 27.16 1.59 3.32
CA GLN A 96 27.73 2.90 2.99
C GLN A 96 29.20 2.80 2.53
N THR A 97 30.01 2.00 3.21
CA THR A 97 31.42 1.76 2.86
C THR A 97 31.55 1.12 1.48
N VAL A 98 30.83 0.02 1.22
CA VAL A 98 30.87 -0.69 -0.07
C VAL A 98 30.46 0.25 -1.20
N PHE A 99 29.37 1.00 -1.03
CA PHE A 99 28.90 1.93 -2.06
C PHE A 99 29.84 3.11 -2.25
N GLN A 100 30.55 3.52 -1.20
CA GLN A 100 31.55 4.56 -1.34
C GLN A 100 32.80 4.07 -2.06
N LYS A 101 33.28 2.84 -1.78
CA LYS A 101 34.37 2.22 -2.55
C LYS A 101 33.99 2.10 -4.03
N LEU A 102 32.76 1.67 -4.34
CA LEU A 102 32.24 1.63 -5.70
C LEU A 102 32.28 3.01 -6.38
N ALA A 103 31.84 4.06 -5.67
CA ALA A 103 31.84 5.43 -6.17
C ALA A 103 33.24 6.06 -6.31
N GLU A 104 34.26 5.46 -5.68
CA GLU A 104 35.66 5.91 -5.70
C GLU A 104 36.54 5.04 -6.60
N LEU A 105 35.96 4.06 -7.31
CA LEU A 105 36.72 3.22 -8.24
C LEU A 105 37.45 4.10 -9.27
N PRO A 106 38.72 3.79 -9.59
CA PRO A 106 39.51 4.55 -10.55
C PRO A 106 39.16 4.22 -12.01
N CYS A 107 37.88 3.92 -12.29
CA CYS A 107 37.34 3.70 -13.64
C CYS A 107 35.85 4.06 -13.69
N PRO A 108 35.29 4.40 -14.86
CA PRO A 108 33.87 4.74 -14.99
C PRO A 108 32.94 3.58 -14.62
N THR A 109 31.87 3.87 -13.88
CA THR A 109 30.85 2.90 -13.44
C THR A 109 29.46 3.25 -13.97
N VAL A 110 28.68 2.25 -14.41
CA VAL A 110 27.31 2.46 -14.93
C VAL A 110 26.34 1.44 -14.36
N ALA A 111 25.20 1.89 -13.83
CA ALA A 111 24.09 1.02 -13.49
C ALA A 111 23.15 0.82 -14.68
N ALA A 112 23.01 -0.43 -15.14
CA ALA A 112 22.08 -0.87 -16.16
C ALA A 112 20.77 -1.36 -15.50
N VAL A 113 19.79 -0.48 -15.40
CA VAL A 113 18.58 -0.66 -14.60
C VAL A 113 17.42 -1.21 -15.44
N HIS A 114 17.01 -2.45 -15.16
CA HIS A 114 15.78 -3.05 -15.65
C HIS A 114 14.79 -3.28 -14.49
N GLY A 115 13.48 -3.19 -14.73
CA GLY A 115 12.46 -3.49 -13.71
C GLY A 115 12.58 -2.66 -12.42
N HIS A 116 12.30 -3.28 -11.28
CA HIS A 116 12.33 -2.61 -9.97
C HIS A 116 13.75 -2.21 -9.54
N CYS A 117 13.95 -0.94 -9.23
CA CYS A 117 15.19 -0.37 -8.67
C CYS A 117 14.81 0.52 -7.48
N LEU A 118 14.66 -0.10 -6.32
CA LEU A 118 14.02 0.50 -5.16
C LEU A 118 14.97 0.55 -3.97
N GLY A 119 14.86 1.61 -3.19
CA GLY A 119 15.61 1.81 -1.95
C GLY A 119 17.11 1.64 -2.15
N GLY A 120 17.73 0.72 -1.40
CA GLY A 120 19.14 0.36 -1.55
C GLY A 120 19.60 0.05 -2.98
N GLY A 121 18.71 -0.47 -3.84
CA GLY A 121 18.99 -0.65 -5.26
C GLY A 121 19.20 0.65 -6.03
N ALA A 122 18.36 1.65 -5.74
CA ALA A 122 18.53 3.00 -6.27
C ALA A 122 19.75 3.68 -5.66
N GLU A 123 20.07 3.42 -4.39
CA GLU A 123 21.29 3.93 -3.73
C GLU A 123 22.57 3.36 -4.34
N LEU A 124 22.59 2.07 -4.70
CA LEU A 124 23.68 1.45 -5.46
C LEU A 124 23.81 2.11 -6.84
N ALA A 125 22.70 2.29 -7.54
CA ALA A 125 22.69 2.96 -8.83
C ALA A 125 23.17 4.42 -8.74
N LEU A 126 22.93 5.10 -7.61
CA LEU A 126 23.41 6.45 -7.32
C LEU A 126 24.90 6.48 -6.95
N ALA A 127 25.49 5.37 -6.52
CA ALA A 127 26.92 5.24 -6.28
C ALA A 127 27.71 5.11 -7.59
N CYS A 128 27.09 4.60 -8.67
CA CYS A 128 27.70 4.58 -10.01
C CYS A 128 27.80 6.00 -10.61
N ASP A 129 28.74 6.21 -11.53
CA ASP A 129 28.89 7.48 -12.24
C ASP A 129 27.68 7.77 -13.12
N TYR A 130 27.23 6.78 -13.89
CA TYR A 130 26.11 6.90 -14.83
C TYR A 130 25.00 5.85 -14.58
N ARG A 131 23.80 6.12 -15.10
CA ARG A 131 22.65 5.21 -15.09
C ARG A 131 21.99 5.13 -16.46
N VAL A 132 21.77 3.91 -16.93
CA VAL A 132 20.92 3.63 -18.10
C VAL A 132 19.71 2.83 -17.63
N ALA A 133 18.50 3.24 -18.03
CA ALA A 133 17.27 2.55 -17.63
C ALA A 133 16.55 1.94 -18.84
N SER A 134 16.00 0.74 -18.64
CA SER A 134 15.15 0.06 -19.62
C SER A 134 13.83 0.80 -19.84
N SER A 135 13.42 1.00 -21.09
CA SER A 135 12.12 1.60 -21.49
C SER A 135 10.91 0.76 -21.08
N HIS A 136 11.12 -0.52 -20.74
CA HIS A 136 10.06 -1.46 -20.36
C HIS A 136 9.12 -0.91 -19.25
N PRO A 137 7.79 -1.12 -19.35
CA PRO A 137 6.83 -0.59 -18.38
C PRO A 137 7.01 -1.07 -16.94
N SER A 138 7.71 -2.19 -16.70
CA SER A 138 8.06 -2.65 -15.35
C SER A 138 9.16 -1.83 -14.69
N THR A 139 9.95 -1.04 -15.45
CA THR A 139 11.06 -0.27 -14.89
C THR A 139 10.53 0.84 -13.98
N ARG A 140 10.80 0.71 -12.68
CA ARG A 140 10.38 1.65 -11.63
C ARG A 140 11.53 1.95 -10.69
N ILE A 141 11.89 3.22 -10.59
CA ILE A 141 13.00 3.69 -9.76
C ILE A 141 12.46 4.55 -8.61
N GLY A 142 12.92 4.34 -7.38
CA GLY A 142 12.49 5.15 -6.24
C GLY A 142 13.18 4.82 -4.92
N LEU A 143 12.93 5.67 -3.90
CA LEU A 143 13.47 5.56 -2.55
C LEU A 143 12.30 5.53 -1.54
N PRO A 144 11.66 4.36 -1.34
CA PRO A 144 10.42 4.22 -0.57
C PRO A 144 10.61 4.06 0.95
N GLU A 145 11.82 4.20 1.47
CA GLU A 145 12.20 3.91 2.86
C GLU A 145 11.36 4.65 3.92
N THR A 146 10.85 5.84 3.59
CA THR A 146 9.93 6.59 4.47
C THR A 146 8.61 5.87 4.73
N ARG A 147 8.21 4.96 3.85
CA ARG A 147 7.05 4.07 4.06
C ARG A 147 7.32 2.94 5.06
N LEU A 148 8.59 2.68 5.34
CA LEU A 148 9.06 1.70 6.34
C LEU A 148 9.43 2.37 7.68
N GLY A 149 9.14 3.67 7.83
CA GLY A 149 9.46 4.43 9.05
C GLY A 149 10.94 4.82 9.19
N ILE A 150 11.75 4.59 8.15
CA ILE A 150 13.15 5.02 8.06
C ILE A 150 13.33 5.97 6.86
N PHE A 151 14.55 6.20 6.39
CA PHE A 151 14.82 6.92 5.13
C PHE A 151 16.09 6.34 4.49
N PRO A 152 16.45 6.70 3.24
CA PRO A 152 17.61 6.12 2.55
C PRO A 152 18.87 6.17 3.40
N GLY A 153 19.54 5.02 3.54
CA GLY A 153 20.61 4.80 4.51
C GLY A 153 21.98 4.47 3.91
N TRP A 154 22.05 4.18 2.61
CA TRP A 154 23.30 3.85 1.91
C TRP A 154 23.74 4.96 0.95
N GLY A 155 23.43 6.21 1.29
CA GLY A 155 23.90 7.43 0.65
C GLY A 155 22.89 8.07 -0.31
N GLY A 156 21.66 7.59 -0.37
CA GLY A 156 20.59 8.20 -1.16
C GLY A 156 20.35 9.65 -0.79
N THR A 157 20.34 9.98 0.50
CA THR A 157 20.17 11.38 0.96
C THR A 157 21.40 12.24 0.71
N ALA A 158 22.58 11.61 0.62
CA ALA A 158 23.85 12.28 0.38
C ALA A 158 24.11 12.57 -1.10
N ARG A 159 23.66 11.67 -2.00
CA ARG A 159 23.95 11.70 -3.45
C ARG A 159 22.80 12.28 -4.27
N LEU A 160 21.54 11.86 -4.04
CA LEU A 160 20.41 12.24 -4.90
C LEU A 160 20.14 13.75 -4.95
N PRO A 161 20.12 14.50 -3.81
CA PRO A 161 19.91 15.95 -3.86
C PRO A 161 20.93 16.70 -4.70
N ARG A 162 22.18 16.21 -4.77
CA ARG A 162 23.24 16.81 -5.59
C ARG A 162 23.13 16.42 -7.07
N LEU A 163 22.50 15.29 -7.37
CA LEU A 163 22.28 14.81 -8.73
C LEU A 163 21.11 15.53 -9.43
N VAL A 164 19.95 15.60 -8.77
CA VAL A 164 18.69 16.08 -9.39
C VAL A 164 18.17 17.39 -8.80
N GLY A 165 18.89 17.95 -7.82
CA GLY A 165 18.40 19.08 -7.01
C GLY A 165 17.52 18.64 -5.85
N ALA A 166 17.57 19.39 -4.75
CA ALA A 166 16.89 19.02 -3.52
C ALA A 166 15.36 18.91 -3.62
N PRO A 167 14.62 19.77 -4.34
CA PRO A 167 13.17 19.65 -4.45
C PRO A 167 12.72 18.32 -5.06
N ALA A 168 13.33 17.91 -6.18
CA ALA A 168 13.00 16.66 -6.86
C ALA A 168 13.44 15.42 -6.05
N ALA A 169 14.61 15.50 -5.42
CA ALA A 169 15.12 14.45 -4.55
C ALA A 169 14.21 14.24 -3.32
N MET A 170 13.83 15.33 -2.65
CA MET A 170 12.97 15.29 -1.47
C MET A 170 11.56 14.84 -1.82
N ASP A 171 11.02 15.23 -2.97
CA ASP A 171 9.72 14.71 -3.44
C ASP A 171 9.76 13.17 -3.57
N LEU A 172 10.80 12.59 -4.17
CA LEU A 172 10.96 11.14 -4.27
C LEU A 172 11.09 10.47 -2.89
N MET A 173 11.99 10.97 -2.03
CA MET A 173 12.28 10.34 -0.74
C MET A 173 11.16 10.53 0.30
N LEU A 174 10.51 11.69 0.35
CA LEU A 174 9.44 11.98 1.33
C LEU A 174 8.12 11.30 0.99
N THR A 175 7.80 11.13 -0.30
CA THR A 175 6.58 10.43 -0.73
C THR A 175 6.79 8.92 -0.92
N GLY A 176 8.06 8.50 -1.04
CA GLY A 176 8.44 7.14 -1.40
C GLY A 176 7.88 6.69 -2.74
N ARG A 177 7.51 7.62 -3.63
CA ARG A 177 6.93 7.29 -4.93
C ARG A 177 8.00 6.78 -5.88
N THR A 178 7.57 5.98 -6.85
CA THR A 178 8.44 5.51 -7.93
C THR A 178 8.19 6.31 -9.21
N VAL A 179 9.20 6.35 -10.08
CA VAL A 179 9.14 6.98 -11.40
C VAL A 179 9.43 5.96 -12.50
N SER A 180 8.82 6.16 -13.67
CA SER A 180 9.18 5.41 -14.88
C SER A 180 10.58 5.79 -15.38
N ALA A 181 11.17 4.96 -16.25
CA ALA A 181 12.46 5.26 -16.88
C ALA A 181 12.49 6.64 -17.55
N GLN A 182 11.42 6.98 -18.29
CA GLN A 182 11.32 8.28 -18.97
C GLN A 182 11.25 9.45 -17.99
N ALA A 183 10.44 9.35 -16.94
CA ALA A 183 10.35 10.40 -15.92
C ALA A 183 11.67 10.55 -15.15
N ALA A 184 12.34 9.44 -14.84
CA ALA A 184 13.67 9.43 -14.22
C ALA A 184 14.72 10.11 -15.12
N ARG A 185 14.64 9.90 -16.45
CA ARG A 185 15.49 10.59 -17.42
C ARG A 185 15.22 12.09 -17.45
N SER A 186 13.95 12.49 -17.54
CA SER A 186 13.55 13.91 -17.58
C SER A 186 13.98 14.70 -16.35
N MET A 187 14.00 14.08 -15.16
CA MET A 187 14.46 14.73 -13.93
C MET A 187 15.97 14.63 -13.69
N GLY A 188 16.70 13.92 -14.55
CA GLY A 188 18.16 13.77 -14.45
C GLY A 188 18.64 12.68 -13.48
N LEU A 189 17.75 11.82 -13.00
CA LEU A 189 18.12 10.63 -12.21
C LEU A 189 18.79 9.57 -13.10
N VAL A 190 18.31 9.43 -14.33
CA VAL A 190 18.84 8.52 -15.36
C VAL A 190 19.50 9.32 -16.48
N ASP A 191 20.63 8.83 -16.97
CA ASP A 191 21.43 9.49 -18.01
C ASP A 191 20.97 9.08 -19.43
N LYS A 192 20.56 7.82 -19.66
CA LYS A 192 19.97 7.34 -20.93
C LYS A 192 18.84 6.32 -20.70
N VAL A 193 17.90 6.25 -21.64
CA VAL A 193 16.87 5.19 -21.70
C VAL A 193 17.14 4.33 -22.92
N ALA A 194 17.04 3.02 -22.78
CA ALA A 194 17.27 2.05 -23.85
C ALA A 194 16.21 0.95 -23.85
N GLU A 195 15.99 0.31 -24.99
CA GLU A 195 15.20 -0.92 -25.06
C GLU A 195 15.88 -2.04 -24.25
N PRO A 196 15.12 -2.99 -23.66
CA PRO A 196 15.69 -4.05 -22.83
C PRO A 196 16.82 -4.82 -23.49
N ALA A 197 16.68 -5.12 -24.79
CA ALA A 197 17.66 -5.86 -25.56
C ALA A 197 19.00 -5.13 -25.76
N LEU A 198 19.00 -3.78 -25.68
CA LEU A 198 20.17 -2.94 -25.92
C LEU A 198 20.73 -2.33 -24.62
N LEU A 199 20.19 -2.73 -23.46
CA LEU A 199 20.48 -2.07 -22.19
C LEU A 199 21.95 -2.17 -21.80
N GLU A 200 22.55 -3.35 -21.92
CA GLU A 200 23.95 -3.57 -21.55
C GLU A 200 24.90 -2.83 -22.50
N ASP A 201 24.71 -2.97 -23.81
CA ASP A 201 25.56 -2.29 -24.81
C ASP A 201 25.48 -0.77 -24.69
N THR A 202 24.27 -0.24 -24.43
CA THR A 202 24.10 1.20 -24.16
C THR A 202 24.82 1.63 -22.89
N ALA A 203 24.81 0.80 -21.84
CA ALA A 203 25.52 1.08 -20.59
C ALA A 203 27.04 1.04 -20.79
N ALA A 204 27.58 0.01 -21.44
CA ALA A 204 28.99 -0.12 -21.75
C ALA A 204 29.49 1.04 -22.63
N SER A 205 28.75 1.38 -23.69
CA SER A 205 29.05 2.52 -24.55
C SER A 205 29.07 3.84 -23.78
N LEU A 206 28.10 4.07 -22.89
CA LEU A 206 28.06 5.26 -22.06
C LEU A 206 29.24 5.31 -21.07
N ALA A 207 29.66 4.18 -20.52
CA ALA A 207 30.79 4.09 -19.61
C ALA A 207 32.10 4.50 -20.29
N LEU A 208 32.32 4.02 -21.51
CA LEU A 208 33.53 4.26 -22.29
C LEU A 208 33.62 5.67 -22.88
N GLN A 209 32.48 6.22 -23.33
CA GLN A 209 32.43 7.54 -23.97
C GLN A 209 32.24 8.68 -22.95
N GLY A 210 31.59 8.38 -21.83
CA GLY A 210 31.11 9.36 -20.87
C GLY A 210 29.95 10.21 -21.39
N THR A 211 29.38 11.02 -20.51
CA THR A 211 28.44 12.09 -20.90
C THR A 211 28.57 13.25 -19.94
N THR A 212 28.39 14.48 -20.43
CA THR A 212 28.27 15.64 -19.57
C THR A 212 26.80 15.87 -19.22
N ARG A 213 26.52 16.07 -17.94
CA ARG A 213 25.16 16.44 -17.50
C ARG A 213 24.86 17.89 -17.87
N PRO A 214 23.60 18.23 -18.22
CA PRO A 214 23.21 19.59 -18.56
C PRO A 214 23.60 20.60 -17.47
N LEU A 215 24.07 21.79 -17.87
CA LEU A 215 24.48 22.85 -16.94
C LEU A 215 23.37 23.19 -15.94
N ARG A 216 22.12 23.30 -16.42
CA ARG A 216 20.95 23.56 -15.56
C ARG A 216 20.80 22.52 -14.44
N GLN A 217 20.98 21.24 -14.74
CA GLN A 217 20.89 20.17 -13.74
C GLN A 217 22.00 20.32 -12.69
N ARG A 218 23.24 20.54 -13.14
CA ARG A 218 24.40 20.74 -12.26
C ARG A 218 24.22 21.97 -11.35
N LEU A 219 23.76 23.08 -11.92
CA LEU A 219 23.48 24.31 -11.19
C LEU A 219 22.37 24.12 -10.16
N LEU A 220 21.27 23.45 -10.51
CA LEU A 220 20.20 23.13 -9.56
C LEU A 220 20.70 22.23 -8.43
N GLY A 221 21.46 21.19 -8.75
CA GLY A 221 22.10 20.29 -7.79
C GLY A 221 23.01 21.04 -6.82
N TRP A 222 23.78 22.01 -7.30
CA TRP A 222 24.64 22.84 -6.45
C TRP A 222 23.84 23.86 -5.63
N LEU A 223 23.06 24.72 -6.29
CA LEU A 223 22.37 25.88 -5.70
C LEU A 223 21.43 25.45 -4.57
N THR A 224 20.63 24.42 -4.81
CA THR A 224 19.63 23.93 -3.83
C THR A 224 20.25 23.25 -2.62
N ASN A 225 21.55 22.92 -2.66
CA ASN A 225 22.27 22.29 -1.55
C ASN A 225 23.24 23.24 -0.82
N THR A 226 23.31 24.51 -1.22
CA THR A 226 24.03 25.55 -0.46
C THR A 226 23.45 25.70 0.94
N TRP A 227 24.26 26.16 1.90
CA TRP A 227 23.78 26.34 3.28
C TRP A 227 22.55 27.27 3.38
N PRO A 228 22.51 28.45 2.72
CA PRO A 228 21.34 29.32 2.77
C PRO A 228 20.09 28.66 2.17
N ALA A 229 20.22 28.01 1.00
CA ALA A 229 19.08 27.34 0.36
C ALA A 229 18.51 26.23 1.25
N ARG A 230 19.36 25.47 1.94
CA ARG A 230 18.94 24.43 2.88
C ARG A 230 18.15 24.99 4.05
N GLN A 231 18.61 26.10 4.65
CA GLN A 231 17.90 26.74 5.75
C GLN A 231 16.54 27.31 5.33
N LEU A 232 16.40 27.73 4.07
CA LEU A 232 15.13 28.24 3.53
C LEU A 232 14.14 27.12 3.15
N LEU A 233 14.63 26.07 2.47
CA LEU A 233 13.78 25.01 1.92
C LEU A 233 13.30 24.00 2.98
N ALA A 234 14.14 23.67 3.96
CA ALA A 234 13.81 22.65 4.96
C ALA A 234 12.54 22.98 5.78
N PRO A 235 12.33 24.19 6.31
CA PRO A 235 11.10 24.54 7.01
C PRO A 235 9.85 24.47 6.12
N GLN A 236 9.97 24.83 4.84
CA GLN A 236 8.88 24.75 3.87
C GLN A 236 8.48 23.29 3.61
N MET A 237 9.47 22.41 3.40
CA MET A 237 9.26 20.97 3.25
C MET A 237 8.63 20.37 4.50
N ALA A 238 9.10 20.73 5.70
CA ALA A 238 8.54 20.25 6.96
C ALA A 238 7.08 20.69 7.13
N LYS A 239 6.73 21.93 6.74
CA LYS A 239 5.35 22.43 6.74
C LYS A 239 4.47 21.68 5.74
N GLN A 240 5.00 21.29 4.58
CA GLN A 240 4.26 20.48 3.60
C GLN A 240 4.02 19.05 4.11
N VAL A 241 5.02 18.42 4.72
CA VAL A 241 4.90 17.10 5.36
C VAL A 241 3.87 17.14 6.48
N ALA A 242 3.90 18.17 7.34
CA ALA A 242 2.97 18.31 8.47
C ALA A 242 1.49 18.42 8.09
N ARG A 243 1.18 18.73 6.83
CA ARG A 243 -0.21 18.70 6.32
C ARG A 243 -0.74 17.29 6.08
N LYS A 244 0.14 16.30 5.98
CA LYS A 244 -0.21 14.92 5.61
C LYS A 244 0.20 13.89 6.67
N ALA A 245 1.30 14.13 7.36
CA ALA A 245 1.86 13.20 8.34
C ALA A 245 2.24 13.98 9.60
N ARG A 246 1.73 13.55 10.76
CA ARG A 246 2.11 14.12 12.06
C ARG A 246 3.50 13.62 12.45
N LYS A 247 4.32 14.50 13.02
CA LYS A 247 5.71 14.18 13.39
C LYS A 247 5.80 13.09 14.45
N GLU A 248 4.83 13.09 15.37
CA GLU A 248 4.73 12.14 16.47
C GLU A 248 4.45 10.73 15.95
N HIS A 249 3.68 10.61 14.87
CA HIS A 249 3.30 9.33 14.27
C HIS A 249 4.33 8.83 13.25
N TYR A 250 4.89 9.76 12.46
CA TYR A 250 5.80 9.47 11.36
C TYR A 250 7.04 10.39 11.44
N PRO A 251 8.04 10.06 12.28
CA PRO A 251 9.22 10.88 12.50
C PRO A 251 10.24 10.84 11.33
N ALA A 252 10.18 9.83 10.47
CA ALA A 252 11.14 9.61 9.39
C ALA A 252 11.25 10.79 8.40
N PRO A 253 10.17 11.29 7.79
CA PRO A 253 10.21 12.43 6.87
C PRO A 253 10.86 13.68 7.48
N TYR A 254 10.59 13.96 8.76
CA TYR A 254 11.16 15.11 9.47
C TYR A 254 12.65 14.91 9.76
N THR A 255 13.03 13.70 10.15
CA THR A 255 14.43 13.36 10.39
C THR A 255 15.23 13.47 9.09
N LEU A 256 14.72 12.94 7.98
CA LEU A 256 15.30 13.11 6.63
C LEU A 256 15.56 14.59 6.29
N ILE A 257 14.53 15.44 6.43
CA ILE A 257 14.65 16.89 6.15
C ILE A 257 15.73 17.52 7.05
N SER A 258 15.70 17.22 8.35
CA SER A 258 16.64 17.80 9.32
C SER A 258 18.08 17.34 9.10
N THR A 259 18.28 16.07 8.69
CA THR A 259 19.58 15.49 8.35
C THR A 259 20.18 16.22 7.16
N TRP A 260 19.41 16.41 6.09
CA TRP A 260 19.85 17.18 4.93
C TRP A 260 20.13 18.65 5.26
N GLN A 261 19.23 19.28 6.01
CA GLN A 261 19.36 20.67 6.45
C GLN A 261 20.69 20.92 7.17
N ARG A 262 21.11 19.99 8.04
CA ARG A 262 22.29 20.15 8.90
C ARG A 262 23.60 19.67 8.24
N SER A 263 23.57 18.60 7.44
CA SER A 263 24.78 17.90 6.98
C SER A 263 25.38 18.39 5.65
N GLY A 264 24.66 19.19 4.86
CA GLY A 264 25.06 19.50 3.48
C GLY A 264 26.36 20.30 3.29
N GLY A 265 26.97 20.86 4.35
CA GLY A 265 28.27 21.52 4.31
C GLY A 265 29.46 20.57 4.50
N ALA A 266 29.21 19.35 4.99
CA ALA A 266 30.24 18.34 5.13
C ALA A 266 30.55 17.68 3.77
N GLY A 267 31.78 17.15 3.62
CA GLY A 267 32.13 16.23 2.54
C GLY A 267 31.24 14.97 2.52
N ILE A 268 31.41 14.10 1.53
CA ILE A 268 30.56 12.90 1.38
C ILE A 268 30.53 12.06 2.67
N GLN A 269 31.68 11.82 3.29
CA GLN A 269 31.79 11.07 4.54
C GLN A 269 30.95 11.65 5.69
N GLY A 270 31.00 12.98 5.88
CA GLY A 270 30.21 13.62 6.94
C GLY A 270 28.70 13.56 6.69
N ARG A 271 28.28 13.54 5.41
CA ARG A 271 26.87 13.35 5.04
C ARG A 271 26.40 11.91 5.27
N LEU A 272 27.19 10.92 4.85
CA LEU A 272 26.92 9.50 5.12
C LEU A 272 26.82 9.24 6.63
N ALA A 273 27.74 9.80 7.43
CA ALA A 273 27.69 9.70 8.89
C ALA A 273 26.43 10.33 9.50
N ALA A 274 25.98 11.48 8.98
CA ALA A 274 24.75 12.12 9.43
C ALA A 274 23.50 11.32 9.04
N GLU A 275 23.47 10.78 7.82
CA GLU A 275 22.45 9.87 7.32
C GLU A 275 22.33 8.64 8.24
N ARG A 276 23.44 7.92 8.45
CA ARG A 276 23.52 6.75 9.32
C ARG A 276 22.97 7.03 10.72
N ARG A 277 23.40 8.10 11.38
CA ARG A 277 22.88 8.47 12.72
C ARG A 277 21.36 8.69 12.72
N GLY A 278 20.83 9.31 11.67
CA GLY A 278 19.39 9.54 11.54
C GLY A 278 18.61 8.24 11.33
N VAL A 279 19.10 7.35 10.47
CA VAL A 279 18.44 6.06 10.19
C VAL A 279 18.50 5.12 11.40
N VAL A 280 19.65 4.98 12.05
CA VAL A 280 19.81 4.15 13.27
C VAL A 280 18.84 4.58 14.37
N LYS A 281 18.67 5.89 14.58
CA LYS A 281 17.71 6.43 15.55
C LYS A 281 16.27 6.02 15.23
N LEU A 282 15.90 5.98 13.94
CA LEU A 282 14.54 5.65 13.51
C LEU A 282 14.28 4.15 13.51
N ALA A 283 15.29 3.34 13.17
CA ALA A 283 15.17 1.89 13.07
C ALA A 283 14.63 1.27 14.37
N GLY A 284 15.16 1.69 15.52
CA GLY A 284 14.71 1.20 16.83
C GLY A 284 13.35 1.74 17.30
N SER A 285 12.63 2.54 16.50
CA SER A 285 11.33 3.07 16.87
C SER A 285 10.21 2.04 16.65
N ALA A 286 9.17 2.07 17.51
CA ALA A 286 7.97 1.26 17.32
C ALA A 286 7.29 1.53 15.96
N THR A 287 7.32 2.78 15.49
CA THR A 287 6.81 3.15 14.16
C THR A 287 7.51 2.38 13.04
N ALA A 288 8.85 2.32 13.05
CA ALA A 288 9.60 1.61 12.01
C ALA A 288 9.31 0.11 12.04
N ARG A 289 9.34 -0.52 13.22
CA ARG A 289 8.97 -1.94 13.40
C ARG A 289 7.57 -2.25 12.87
N ASN A 290 6.58 -1.44 13.23
CA ASN A 290 5.20 -1.62 12.79
C ASN A 290 5.01 -1.40 11.27
N LEU A 291 5.70 -0.43 10.67
CA LEU A 291 5.61 -0.20 9.23
C LEU A 291 6.32 -1.29 8.42
N ILE A 292 7.42 -1.85 8.93
CA ILE A 292 8.07 -3.04 8.36
C ILE A 292 7.16 -4.27 8.50
N ARG A 293 6.51 -4.47 9.65
CA ARG A 293 5.50 -5.51 9.84
C ARG A 293 4.39 -5.38 8.80
N ILE A 294 3.85 -4.18 8.57
CA ILE A 294 2.81 -3.95 7.54
C ILE A 294 3.29 -4.33 6.14
N PHE A 295 4.56 -4.08 5.81
CA PHE A 295 5.12 -4.55 4.54
C PHE A 295 5.03 -6.08 4.43
N PHE A 296 5.45 -6.82 5.46
CA PHE A 296 5.36 -8.28 5.47
C PHE A 296 3.93 -8.81 5.47
N LEU A 297 3.00 -8.16 6.18
CA LEU A 297 1.57 -8.46 6.08
C LEU A 297 1.09 -8.31 4.64
N SER A 298 1.48 -7.24 3.95
CA SER A 298 1.10 -7.03 2.55
C SER A 298 1.66 -8.10 1.60
N GLU A 299 2.91 -8.55 1.83
CA GLU A 299 3.53 -9.61 1.05
C GLU A 299 2.88 -10.97 1.33
N ARG A 300 2.50 -11.23 2.59
CA ARG A 300 1.73 -12.40 2.98
C ARG A 300 0.39 -12.45 2.24
N LEU A 301 -0.38 -11.36 2.23
CA LEU A 301 -1.66 -11.31 1.52
C LEU A 301 -1.50 -11.54 0.01
N LYS A 302 -0.47 -10.94 -0.62
CA LYS A 302 -0.12 -11.20 -2.04
C LYS A 302 0.34 -12.64 -2.30
N GLY A 303 0.78 -13.36 -1.26
CA GLY A 303 1.26 -14.73 -1.30
C GLY A 303 0.16 -15.78 -1.09
N LEU A 304 -1.04 -15.39 -0.65
CA LEU A 304 -2.16 -16.32 -0.44
C LEU A 304 -2.68 -16.93 -1.75
N GLY A 305 -2.53 -16.21 -2.86
CA GLY A 305 -2.85 -16.70 -4.21
C GLY A 305 -1.68 -17.41 -4.87
N GLY A 306 -1.99 -18.41 -5.70
CA GLY A 306 -1.03 -19.00 -6.63
C GLY A 306 -0.59 -18.03 -7.74
N ARG A 307 0.24 -18.51 -8.66
CA ARG A 307 0.66 -17.72 -9.84
C ARG A 307 -0.44 -17.59 -10.89
N GLU A 308 -1.31 -18.60 -10.99
CA GLU A 308 -2.33 -18.68 -12.03
C GLU A 308 -3.72 -18.54 -11.43
N HIS A 309 -4.55 -17.70 -12.06
CA HIS A 309 -5.97 -17.57 -11.75
C HIS A 309 -6.87 -18.13 -12.86
N GLY A 310 -6.38 -18.29 -14.10
CA GLY A 310 -7.18 -18.82 -15.22
C GLY A 310 -8.48 -18.02 -15.46
N ILE A 311 -8.41 -16.69 -15.36
CA ILE A 311 -9.55 -15.79 -15.60
C ILE A 311 -9.11 -14.81 -16.67
N ALA A 312 -9.75 -14.86 -17.83
CA ALA A 312 -9.53 -13.94 -18.94
C ALA A 312 -10.72 -12.99 -19.13
N HIS A 313 -11.94 -13.50 -18.91
CA HIS A 313 -13.19 -12.75 -19.05
C HIS A 313 -13.94 -12.66 -17.71
N VAL A 314 -14.14 -11.44 -17.23
CA VAL A 314 -15.00 -11.11 -16.08
C VAL A 314 -16.34 -10.56 -16.54
N HIS A 315 -17.45 -11.12 -16.07
CA HIS A 315 -18.78 -10.57 -16.31
C HIS A 315 -19.33 -9.98 -15.01
N VAL A 316 -19.72 -8.71 -15.02
CA VAL A 316 -20.24 -8.01 -13.84
C VAL A 316 -21.72 -7.74 -14.03
N VAL A 317 -22.55 -8.16 -13.08
CA VAL A 317 -24.00 -7.93 -13.09
C VAL A 317 -24.35 -6.86 -12.06
N GLY A 318 -24.85 -5.73 -12.54
CA GLY A 318 -25.11 -4.50 -11.78
C GLY A 318 -24.15 -3.39 -12.20
N ALA A 319 -24.64 -2.40 -12.94
CA ALA A 319 -23.93 -1.19 -13.37
C ALA A 319 -24.13 0.00 -12.40
N GLY A 320 -24.44 -0.30 -11.14
CA GLY A 320 -24.38 0.66 -10.04
C GLY A 320 -22.97 1.23 -9.83
N VAL A 321 -22.77 2.00 -8.77
CA VAL A 321 -21.45 2.58 -8.45
C VAL A 321 -20.39 1.48 -8.28
N MET A 322 -20.68 0.47 -7.45
CA MET A 322 -19.74 -0.60 -7.16
C MET A 322 -19.44 -1.48 -8.38
N GLY A 323 -20.46 -2.07 -9.01
CA GLY A 323 -20.22 -2.97 -10.14
C GLY A 323 -19.61 -2.27 -11.35
N GLY A 324 -19.99 -1.02 -11.64
CA GLY A 324 -19.33 -0.20 -12.66
C GLY A 324 -17.85 0.07 -12.36
N ASP A 325 -17.50 0.38 -11.11
CA ASP A 325 -16.12 0.63 -10.69
C ASP A 325 -15.27 -0.66 -10.65
N ILE A 326 -15.86 -1.79 -10.27
CA ILE A 326 -15.21 -3.13 -10.34
C ILE A 326 -14.90 -3.45 -11.81
N ALA A 327 -15.89 -3.30 -12.69
CA ALA A 327 -15.73 -3.57 -14.12
C ALA A 327 -14.66 -2.68 -14.76
N ALA A 328 -14.69 -1.37 -14.46
CA ALA A 328 -13.69 -0.44 -14.94
C ALA A 328 -12.28 -0.76 -14.42
N TRP A 329 -12.14 -1.12 -13.14
CA TRP A 329 -10.84 -1.47 -12.58
C TRP A 329 -10.28 -2.76 -13.19
N ALA A 330 -11.10 -3.78 -13.38
CA ALA A 330 -10.70 -5.03 -14.03
C ALA A 330 -10.24 -4.77 -15.48
N ALA A 331 -10.97 -3.98 -16.26
CA ALA A 331 -10.58 -3.62 -17.62
C ALA A 331 -9.25 -2.83 -17.66
N TYR A 332 -9.06 -1.88 -16.73
CA TYR A 332 -7.81 -1.15 -16.56
C TYR A 332 -6.62 -2.07 -16.26
N LYS A 333 -6.85 -3.16 -15.52
CA LYS A 333 -5.83 -4.16 -15.17
C LYS A 333 -5.58 -5.20 -16.26
N GLY A 334 -6.32 -5.14 -17.36
CA GLY A 334 -6.04 -5.93 -18.56
C GLY A 334 -7.02 -7.07 -18.83
N PHE A 335 -8.08 -7.21 -18.03
CA PHE A 335 -9.10 -8.24 -18.23
C PHE A 335 -10.10 -7.82 -19.30
N THR A 336 -10.67 -8.80 -20.01
CA THR A 336 -11.88 -8.56 -20.82
C THR A 336 -13.09 -8.52 -19.90
N VAL A 337 -13.93 -7.51 -20.03
CA VAL A 337 -15.04 -7.25 -19.11
C VAL A 337 -16.32 -6.94 -19.85
N THR A 338 -17.40 -7.62 -19.47
CA THR A 338 -18.77 -7.30 -19.90
C THR A 338 -19.58 -6.85 -18.69
N LEU A 339 -20.33 -5.75 -18.82
CA LEU A 339 -21.11 -5.14 -17.76
C LEU A 339 -22.60 -5.18 -18.10
N GLN A 340 -23.37 -5.92 -17.32
CA GLN A 340 -24.81 -6.08 -17.46
C GLN A 340 -25.56 -5.25 -16.41
N ASP A 341 -26.72 -4.72 -16.80
CA ASP A 341 -27.74 -4.19 -15.89
C ASP A 341 -29.13 -4.40 -16.53
N ARG A 342 -30.21 -4.10 -15.81
CA ARG A 342 -31.60 -4.20 -16.31
C ARG A 342 -31.95 -3.15 -17.36
N GLU A 343 -31.26 -2.01 -17.37
CA GLU A 343 -31.54 -0.90 -18.27
C GLU A 343 -30.25 -0.27 -18.80
N GLN A 344 -30.24 0.08 -20.09
CA GLN A 344 -29.08 0.65 -20.78
C GLN A 344 -28.53 1.92 -20.10
N ARG A 345 -29.41 2.77 -19.54
CA ARG A 345 -29.02 4.01 -18.84
C ARG A 345 -28.03 3.79 -17.70
N PHE A 346 -28.11 2.66 -16.98
CA PHE A 346 -27.19 2.36 -15.88
C PHE A 346 -25.81 1.95 -16.42
N ILE A 347 -25.80 1.15 -17.48
CA ILE A 347 -24.59 0.75 -18.21
C ILE A 347 -23.89 2.00 -18.75
N ASP A 348 -24.61 2.88 -19.45
CA ASP A 348 -24.05 4.11 -20.03
C ASP A 348 -23.41 5.00 -18.95
N GLY A 349 -24.09 5.15 -17.81
CA GLY A 349 -23.57 5.90 -16.66
C GLY A 349 -22.28 5.30 -16.10
N ALA A 350 -22.19 3.97 -15.99
CA ALA A 350 -20.98 3.28 -15.56
C ALA A 350 -19.84 3.41 -16.57
N LEU A 351 -20.11 3.26 -17.87
CA LEU A 351 -19.12 3.42 -18.94
C LEU A 351 -18.56 4.85 -18.97
N ALA A 352 -19.40 5.87 -18.78
CA ALA A 352 -18.93 7.26 -18.69
C ALA A 352 -17.97 7.49 -17.51
N ARG A 353 -18.27 6.92 -16.33
CA ARG A 353 -17.34 6.95 -15.17
C ARG A 353 -16.04 6.21 -15.45
N ALA A 354 -16.11 5.06 -16.13
CA ALA A 354 -14.94 4.29 -16.53
C ALA A 354 -14.01 5.09 -17.45
N GLN A 355 -14.55 5.80 -18.44
CA GLN A 355 -13.76 6.66 -19.33
C GLN A 355 -13.01 7.76 -18.56
N GLU A 356 -13.65 8.37 -17.55
CA GLU A 356 -12.99 9.37 -16.72
C GLU A 356 -11.86 8.76 -15.86
N LEU A 357 -12.07 7.55 -15.33
CA LEU A 357 -11.02 6.80 -14.65
C LEU A 357 -9.83 6.53 -15.59
N PHE A 358 -10.10 6.05 -16.80
CA PHE A 358 -9.06 5.73 -17.80
C PHE A 358 -8.29 6.99 -18.22
N ARG A 359 -8.97 8.13 -18.42
CA ARG A 359 -8.33 9.43 -18.71
C ARG A 359 -7.40 9.91 -17.58
N LYS A 360 -7.77 9.65 -16.33
CA LYS A 360 -6.94 9.98 -15.16
C LYS A 360 -5.71 9.08 -15.07
N LYS A 361 -5.88 7.77 -15.27
CA LYS A 361 -4.84 6.74 -15.04
C LYS A 361 -3.93 6.48 -16.23
N VAL A 362 -4.41 6.66 -17.46
CA VAL A 362 -3.70 6.37 -18.71
C VAL A 362 -3.58 7.65 -19.53
N LYS A 363 -2.40 8.28 -19.46
CA LYS A 363 -2.12 9.54 -20.17
C LYS A 363 -1.90 9.34 -21.66
N ASP A 364 -1.33 8.21 -22.05
CA ASP A 364 -1.19 7.79 -23.44
C ASP A 364 -2.57 7.51 -24.08
N GLU A 365 -2.83 8.06 -25.27
CA GLU A 365 -4.13 7.96 -25.93
C GLU A 365 -4.38 6.59 -26.57
N ALA A 366 -3.38 6.01 -27.24
CA ALA A 366 -3.50 4.71 -27.88
C ALA A 366 -3.75 3.61 -26.83
N ARG A 367 -2.98 3.61 -25.74
CA ARG A 367 -3.20 2.69 -24.62
C ARG A 367 -4.55 2.89 -23.93
N ARG A 368 -5.07 4.12 -23.92
CA ARG A 368 -6.39 4.41 -23.33
C ARG A 368 -7.50 3.81 -24.17
N ALA A 369 -7.40 3.86 -25.50
CA ALA A 369 -8.36 3.22 -26.41
C ALA A 369 -8.37 1.69 -26.23
N GLU A 370 -7.20 1.06 -26.10
CA GLU A 370 -7.09 -0.37 -25.80
C GLU A 370 -7.77 -0.75 -24.48
N VAL A 371 -7.53 0.02 -23.42
CA VAL A 371 -8.15 -0.21 -22.11
C VAL A 371 -9.67 -0.04 -22.18
N ALA A 372 -10.15 0.99 -22.90
CA ALA A 372 -11.58 1.22 -23.08
C ALA A 372 -12.27 0.07 -23.83
N ALA A 373 -11.63 -0.48 -24.87
CA ALA A 373 -12.19 -1.58 -25.66
C ALA A 373 -12.39 -2.89 -24.87
N ARG A 374 -11.68 -3.04 -23.75
CA ARG A 374 -11.83 -4.19 -22.85
C ARG A 374 -13.12 -4.17 -22.03
N LEU A 375 -13.76 -3.01 -21.84
CA LEU A 375 -15.01 -2.88 -21.08
C LEU A 375 -16.18 -2.66 -22.04
N GLN A 376 -17.10 -3.64 -22.08
CA GLN A 376 -18.24 -3.66 -22.99
C GLN A 376 -19.54 -3.66 -22.19
N GLY A 377 -20.50 -2.84 -22.60
CA GLY A 377 -21.88 -2.91 -22.09
C GLY A 377 -22.59 -4.13 -22.66
N ASP A 378 -23.38 -4.82 -21.83
CA ASP A 378 -24.04 -6.07 -22.19
C ASP A 378 -25.44 -6.16 -21.57
N LEU A 379 -26.42 -5.52 -22.20
CA LEU A 379 -27.81 -5.48 -21.70
C LEU A 379 -28.46 -6.89 -21.69
N ALA A 380 -28.12 -7.75 -22.65
CA ALA A 380 -28.68 -9.09 -22.80
C ALA A 380 -28.03 -10.14 -21.86
N GLY A 381 -26.85 -9.83 -21.31
CA GLY A 381 -26.09 -10.75 -20.48
C GLY A 381 -25.40 -11.87 -21.27
N ASP A 382 -25.12 -11.68 -22.55
CA ASP A 382 -24.50 -12.70 -23.41
C ASP A 382 -23.07 -13.04 -22.96
N GLY A 383 -22.44 -12.15 -22.20
CA GLY A 383 -21.14 -12.35 -21.58
C GLY A 383 -21.13 -13.45 -20.51
N VAL A 384 -22.26 -13.81 -19.92
CA VAL A 384 -22.35 -14.84 -18.85
C VAL A 384 -21.80 -16.19 -19.34
N ALA A 385 -22.11 -16.59 -20.58
CA ALA A 385 -21.66 -17.85 -21.16
C ALA A 385 -20.16 -17.85 -21.53
N LYS A 386 -19.54 -16.67 -21.61
CA LYS A 386 -18.14 -16.48 -22.00
C LYS A 386 -17.22 -16.21 -20.81
N ALA A 387 -17.78 -15.83 -19.66
CA ALA A 387 -17.03 -15.45 -18.48
C ALA A 387 -16.42 -16.65 -17.76
N ASP A 388 -15.22 -16.44 -17.20
CA ASP A 388 -14.58 -17.36 -16.27
C ASP A 388 -14.89 -16.98 -14.80
N LEU A 389 -15.29 -15.73 -14.60
CA LEU A 389 -15.72 -15.16 -13.32
C LEU A 389 -16.94 -14.26 -13.54
N VAL A 390 -18.03 -14.55 -12.86
CA VAL A 390 -19.24 -13.71 -12.79
C VAL A 390 -19.28 -13.04 -11.41
N ILE A 391 -19.35 -11.71 -11.39
CA ILE A 391 -19.41 -10.89 -10.17
C ILE A 391 -20.79 -10.24 -10.09
N GLU A 392 -21.56 -10.61 -9.08
CA GLU A 392 -22.82 -9.95 -8.75
C GLU A 392 -22.56 -8.70 -7.89
N ALA A 393 -23.16 -7.57 -8.28
CA ALA A 393 -23.10 -6.29 -7.58
C ALA A 393 -24.41 -5.48 -7.72
N ILE A 394 -25.55 -6.17 -7.63
CA ILE A 394 -26.90 -5.62 -7.57
C ILE A 394 -27.25 -5.15 -6.15
N ILE A 395 -28.48 -4.65 -5.98
CA ILE A 395 -28.98 -4.14 -4.70
C ILE A 395 -28.86 -5.17 -3.57
N GLU A 396 -28.76 -4.68 -2.34
CA GLU A 396 -28.60 -5.49 -1.13
C GLU A 396 -29.95 -6.07 -0.68
N ASN A 397 -30.51 -6.98 -1.48
CA ASN A 397 -31.74 -7.71 -1.19
C ASN A 397 -31.51 -9.23 -1.45
N PRO A 398 -31.72 -10.09 -0.43
CA PRO A 398 -31.45 -11.53 -0.56
C PRO A 398 -32.25 -12.22 -1.66
N GLU A 399 -33.54 -11.89 -1.82
CA GLU A 399 -34.42 -12.53 -2.80
C GLU A 399 -33.97 -12.21 -4.24
N ALA A 400 -33.73 -10.92 -4.53
CA ALA A 400 -33.26 -10.48 -5.85
C ALA A 400 -31.92 -11.11 -6.22
N LYS A 401 -31.00 -11.26 -5.25
CA LYS A 401 -29.71 -11.95 -5.46
C LYS A 401 -29.93 -13.43 -5.76
N ARG A 402 -30.79 -14.12 -5.00
CA ARG A 402 -31.12 -15.54 -5.22
C ARG A 402 -31.74 -15.80 -6.60
N GLU A 403 -32.72 -15.00 -6.99
CA GLU A 403 -33.35 -15.08 -8.32
C GLU A 403 -32.31 -14.89 -9.43
N LEU A 404 -31.41 -13.92 -9.26
CA LEU A 404 -30.33 -13.68 -10.21
C LEU A 404 -29.39 -14.90 -10.32
N TYR A 405 -28.97 -15.50 -9.20
CA TYR A 405 -28.08 -16.66 -9.23
C TYR A 405 -28.70 -17.85 -9.97
N GLN A 406 -29.97 -18.12 -9.72
CA GLN A 406 -30.72 -19.19 -10.41
C GLN A 406 -30.82 -18.96 -11.92
N ALA A 407 -30.93 -17.70 -12.35
CA ALA A 407 -30.93 -17.34 -13.76
C ALA A 407 -29.53 -17.41 -14.42
N LEU A 408 -28.47 -17.16 -13.65
CA LEU A 408 -27.08 -17.15 -14.14
C LEU A 408 -26.48 -18.55 -14.25
N GLU A 409 -26.59 -19.38 -13.21
CA GLU A 409 -25.88 -20.67 -13.12
C GLU A 409 -26.06 -21.58 -14.36
N PRO A 410 -27.26 -21.72 -14.95
CA PRO A 410 -27.45 -22.55 -16.15
C PRO A 410 -26.74 -22.01 -17.40
N ARG A 411 -26.50 -20.70 -17.46
CA ARG A 411 -25.84 -20.02 -18.60
C ARG A 411 -24.33 -19.96 -18.47
N MET A 412 -23.79 -20.17 -17.27
CA MET A 412 -22.36 -20.08 -16.98
C MET A 412 -21.59 -21.28 -17.53
N LYS A 413 -20.30 -21.07 -17.83
CA LYS A 413 -19.40 -22.19 -18.12
C LYS A 413 -19.38 -23.20 -16.96
N PRO A 414 -19.13 -24.49 -17.22
CA PRO A 414 -19.01 -25.50 -16.17
C PRO A 414 -17.98 -25.15 -15.09
N ASP A 415 -16.90 -24.47 -15.49
CA ASP A 415 -15.75 -24.17 -14.64
C ASP A 415 -15.70 -22.72 -14.13
N ALA A 416 -16.66 -21.88 -14.51
CA ALA A 416 -16.75 -20.49 -14.09
C ALA A 416 -17.01 -20.35 -12.59
N LEU A 417 -16.52 -19.27 -12.01
CA LEU A 417 -16.80 -18.88 -10.62
C LEU A 417 -17.98 -17.90 -10.59
N LEU A 418 -18.86 -18.06 -9.61
CA LEU A 418 -19.89 -17.07 -9.27
C LEU A 418 -19.49 -16.40 -7.96
N VAL A 419 -19.38 -15.09 -7.93
CA VAL A 419 -19.09 -14.37 -6.68
C VAL A 419 -20.06 -13.23 -6.45
N THR A 420 -20.30 -12.88 -5.18
CA THR A 420 -21.16 -11.76 -4.78
C THR A 420 -20.35 -10.68 -4.09
N ASN A 421 -20.59 -9.42 -4.46
CA ASN A 421 -20.14 -8.24 -3.75
C ASN A 421 -21.24 -7.76 -2.78
N THR A 422 -21.68 -8.63 -1.87
CA THR A 422 -22.51 -8.26 -0.73
C THR A 422 -21.64 -7.62 0.36
N SER A 423 -22.21 -6.70 1.14
CA SER A 423 -21.51 -5.97 2.22
C SER A 423 -21.97 -6.39 3.61
N SER A 424 -23.15 -7.00 3.75
CA SER A 424 -23.70 -7.39 5.05
C SER A 424 -24.45 -8.73 5.07
N ILE A 425 -25.02 -9.19 3.95
CA ILE A 425 -25.82 -10.42 3.94
C ILE A 425 -24.90 -11.64 4.19
N PRO A 426 -25.21 -12.49 5.19
CA PRO A 426 -24.44 -13.70 5.47
C PRO A 426 -24.38 -14.62 4.25
N LEU A 427 -23.19 -15.13 3.94
CA LEU A 427 -23.01 -15.90 2.72
C LEU A 427 -23.75 -17.25 2.77
N ASP A 428 -23.92 -17.82 3.96
CA ASP A 428 -24.70 -19.05 4.15
C ASP A 428 -26.18 -18.88 3.78
N GLU A 429 -26.73 -17.68 3.94
CA GLU A 429 -28.10 -17.36 3.51
C GLU A 429 -28.21 -17.35 1.97
N LEU A 430 -27.21 -16.81 1.29
CA LEU A 430 -27.17 -16.75 -0.18
C LEU A 430 -26.82 -18.11 -0.82
N ARG A 431 -26.02 -18.92 -0.12
CA ARG A 431 -25.54 -20.23 -0.59
C ARG A 431 -26.66 -21.24 -0.81
N GLY A 432 -27.74 -21.18 -0.03
CA GLY A 432 -28.75 -22.25 0.06
C GLY A 432 -29.39 -22.69 -1.26
N HIS A 433 -29.33 -21.85 -2.30
CA HIS A 433 -29.90 -22.13 -3.63
C HIS A 433 -28.87 -22.20 -4.76
N ILE A 434 -27.59 -22.23 -4.42
CA ILE A 434 -26.51 -22.34 -5.40
C ILE A 434 -26.29 -23.82 -5.74
N ALA A 435 -26.36 -24.17 -7.02
CA ALA A 435 -26.15 -25.53 -7.50
C ALA A 435 -24.69 -25.99 -7.36
N ARG A 436 -23.72 -25.08 -7.47
CA ARG A 436 -22.28 -25.37 -7.37
C ARG A 436 -21.59 -24.60 -6.23
N PRO A 437 -21.91 -24.91 -4.95
CA PRO A 437 -21.42 -24.14 -3.80
C PRO A 437 -19.89 -24.07 -3.70
N ALA A 438 -19.16 -25.09 -4.16
CA ALA A 438 -17.70 -25.14 -4.21
C ALA A 438 -17.05 -24.01 -5.03
N ARG A 439 -17.82 -23.35 -5.91
CA ARG A 439 -17.36 -22.26 -6.81
C ARG A 439 -18.08 -20.95 -6.55
N PHE A 440 -18.79 -20.86 -5.43
CA PHE A 440 -19.50 -19.67 -4.99
C PHE A 440 -18.83 -19.04 -3.78
N ALA A 441 -18.49 -17.76 -3.85
CA ALA A 441 -17.84 -17.05 -2.74
C ALA A 441 -18.31 -15.61 -2.66
N GLY A 442 -18.13 -14.96 -1.51
CA GLY A 442 -18.19 -13.50 -1.48
C GLY A 442 -16.85 -12.93 -1.95
N LEU A 443 -16.91 -11.86 -2.74
CA LEU A 443 -15.76 -11.09 -3.18
C LEU A 443 -16.07 -9.61 -2.91
N HIS A 444 -15.87 -9.21 -1.66
CA HIS A 444 -16.32 -7.92 -1.14
C HIS A 444 -15.24 -6.84 -1.35
N TYR A 445 -15.56 -5.90 -2.23
CA TYR A 445 -14.76 -4.72 -2.57
C TYR A 445 -15.19 -3.51 -1.75
N PHE A 446 -14.25 -2.58 -1.54
CA PHE A 446 -14.50 -1.33 -0.82
C PHE A 446 -14.48 -0.12 -1.78
N ASN A 447 -15.40 0.82 -1.56
CA ASN A 447 -15.50 2.05 -2.34
C ASN A 447 -14.51 3.12 -1.83
N PRO A 448 -13.75 3.82 -2.71
CA PRO A 448 -13.61 3.64 -4.16
C PRO A 448 -12.70 2.48 -4.55
N VAL A 449 -13.17 1.63 -5.48
CA VAL A 449 -12.46 0.41 -5.90
C VAL A 449 -11.06 0.72 -6.40
N ALA A 450 -10.84 1.83 -7.12
CA ALA A 450 -9.51 2.19 -7.62
C ALA A 450 -8.49 2.63 -6.54
N GLN A 451 -8.95 2.89 -5.31
CA GLN A 451 -8.13 3.41 -4.20
C GLN A 451 -7.99 2.41 -3.05
N MET A 452 -9.05 1.68 -2.74
CA MET A 452 -9.05 0.73 -1.63
C MET A 452 -8.25 -0.53 -2.00
N PRO A 453 -7.21 -0.90 -1.24
CA PRO A 453 -6.31 -1.98 -1.64
C PRO A 453 -6.84 -3.37 -1.26
N LEU A 454 -7.78 -3.47 -0.32
CA LEU A 454 -8.30 -4.74 0.19
C LEU A 454 -9.46 -5.29 -0.65
N VAL A 455 -9.56 -6.62 -0.73
CA VAL A 455 -10.77 -7.36 -1.09
C VAL A 455 -10.94 -8.52 -0.11
N GLU A 456 -12.11 -8.65 0.50
CA GLU A 456 -12.43 -9.79 1.37
C GLU A 456 -12.95 -10.96 0.52
N ILE A 457 -12.34 -12.13 0.68
CA ILE A 457 -12.81 -13.39 0.09
C ILE A 457 -13.62 -14.10 1.16
N VAL A 458 -14.95 -13.97 1.07
CA VAL A 458 -15.86 -14.47 2.09
C VAL A 458 -16.14 -15.96 1.85
N ARG A 459 -15.87 -16.77 2.87
CA ARG A 459 -16.01 -18.22 2.89
C ARG A 459 -17.38 -18.65 3.43
N HIS A 460 -17.82 -19.82 2.97
CA HIS A 460 -18.92 -20.59 3.55
C HIS A 460 -18.52 -22.06 3.63
N ALA A 461 -19.28 -22.88 4.33
CA ALA A 461 -18.91 -24.27 4.64
C ALA A 461 -18.73 -25.18 3.40
N GLY A 462 -19.28 -24.82 2.24
CA GLY A 462 -19.19 -25.60 1.01
C GLY A 462 -18.18 -25.09 -0.02
N LEU A 463 -17.39 -24.05 0.31
CA LEU A 463 -16.43 -23.43 -0.61
C LEU A 463 -15.15 -24.27 -0.70
N ASP A 464 -14.65 -24.50 -1.92
CA ASP A 464 -13.37 -25.18 -2.12
C ASP A 464 -12.18 -24.23 -1.90
N GLU A 465 -11.15 -24.69 -1.21
CA GLU A 465 -9.91 -23.95 -0.99
C GLU A 465 -9.18 -23.63 -2.31
N ALA A 466 -9.34 -24.46 -3.34
CA ALA A 466 -8.82 -24.14 -4.67
C ALA A 466 -9.50 -22.88 -5.25
N THR A 467 -10.79 -22.68 -5.01
CA THR A 467 -11.52 -21.45 -5.40
C THR A 467 -11.00 -20.24 -4.64
N VAL A 468 -10.76 -20.35 -3.31
CA VAL A 468 -10.17 -19.27 -2.50
C VAL A 468 -8.81 -18.85 -3.07
N ARG A 469 -7.93 -19.81 -3.37
CA ARG A 469 -6.61 -19.52 -3.97
C ARG A 469 -6.71 -18.89 -5.36
N ARG A 470 -7.66 -19.33 -6.19
CA ARG A 470 -7.92 -18.78 -7.54
C ARG A 470 -8.39 -17.32 -7.46
N LEU A 471 -9.31 -17.02 -6.54
CA LEU A 471 -9.77 -15.65 -6.27
C LEU A 471 -8.67 -14.77 -5.67
N ALA A 472 -7.83 -15.31 -4.78
CA ALA A 472 -6.69 -14.59 -4.24
C ALA A 472 -5.67 -14.23 -5.33
N ALA A 473 -5.37 -15.15 -6.26
CA ALA A 473 -4.53 -14.89 -7.41
C ALA A 473 -5.13 -13.84 -8.36
N PHE A 474 -6.45 -13.84 -8.55
CA PHE A 474 -7.17 -12.80 -9.30
C PHE A 474 -7.08 -11.43 -8.63
N CYS A 475 -7.32 -11.34 -7.32
CA CYS A 475 -7.15 -10.10 -6.55
C CYS A 475 -5.74 -9.54 -6.70
N LYS A 476 -4.72 -10.38 -6.62
CA LYS A 476 -3.33 -9.98 -6.85
C LYS A 476 -3.11 -9.40 -8.24
N ALA A 477 -3.67 -10.00 -9.29
CA ALA A 477 -3.59 -9.48 -10.66
C ALA A 477 -4.31 -8.12 -10.82
N LEU A 478 -5.28 -7.81 -9.95
CA LEU A 478 -5.92 -6.51 -9.85
C LEU A 478 -5.15 -5.48 -8.99
N ASP A 479 -3.94 -5.81 -8.51
CA ASP A 479 -3.22 -5.08 -7.46
C ASP A 479 -4.07 -4.86 -6.19
N LYS A 480 -4.78 -5.92 -5.76
CA LYS A 480 -5.54 -5.98 -4.51
C LYS A 480 -4.95 -7.00 -3.54
N PHE A 481 -5.11 -6.73 -2.26
CA PHE A 481 -4.80 -7.64 -1.17
C PHE A 481 -6.02 -8.51 -0.87
N PRO A 482 -5.97 -9.82 -1.15
CA PRO A 482 -7.03 -10.73 -0.74
C PRO A 482 -6.91 -11.04 0.74
N VAL A 483 -8.01 -10.97 1.49
CA VAL A 483 -8.12 -11.49 2.86
C VAL A 483 -9.26 -12.50 2.92
N PRO A 484 -8.97 -13.80 3.09
CA PRO A 484 -9.99 -14.79 3.36
C PRO A 484 -10.65 -14.52 4.72
N VAL A 485 -11.98 -14.51 4.75
CA VAL A 485 -12.78 -14.24 5.96
C VAL A 485 -13.97 -15.20 6.03
N ALA A 486 -14.48 -15.47 7.24
CA ALA A 486 -15.72 -16.21 7.44
C ALA A 486 -16.96 -15.39 6.99
N GLY A 487 -18.01 -16.10 6.58
CA GLY A 487 -19.29 -15.54 6.13
C GLY A 487 -20.21 -15.01 7.22
N THR A 488 -19.67 -14.49 8.33
CA THR A 488 -20.45 -13.88 9.41
C THR A 488 -21.02 -12.51 9.00
N PRO A 489 -22.12 -12.03 9.61
CA PRO A 489 -22.64 -10.68 9.36
C PRO A 489 -21.54 -9.61 9.40
N GLY A 490 -21.42 -8.81 8.33
CA GLY A 490 -20.41 -7.77 8.17
C GLY A 490 -18.94 -8.24 8.05
N PHE A 491 -18.73 -9.55 7.92
CA PHE A 491 -17.41 -10.18 7.70
C PHE A 491 -16.36 -9.75 8.72
N LEU A 492 -15.21 -9.23 8.29
CA LEU A 492 -14.19 -8.68 9.17
C LEU A 492 -14.28 -7.15 9.24
N VAL A 493 -14.12 -6.47 8.11
CA VAL A 493 -13.91 -5.02 8.09
C VAL A 493 -15.14 -4.25 8.55
N ASN A 494 -16.33 -4.58 8.02
CA ASN A 494 -17.55 -3.88 8.41
C ASN A 494 -17.93 -4.20 9.86
N ARG A 495 -17.78 -5.46 10.28
CA ARG A 495 -18.00 -5.91 11.67
C ARG A 495 -17.13 -5.12 12.65
N VAL A 496 -15.83 -5.01 12.41
CA VAL A 496 -14.89 -4.29 13.29
C VAL A 496 -15.10 -2.76 13.26
N LEU A 497 -15.43 -2.20 12.09
CA LEU A 497 -15.60 -0.74 11.92
C LEU A 497 -16.92 -0.22 12.50
N PHE A 498 -17.97 -1.05 12.51
CA PHE A 498 -19.31 -0.64 12.90
C PHE A 498 -19.40 -0.10 14.34
N PRO A 499 -18.87 -0.76 15.38
CA PRO A 499 -18.88 -0.23 16.75
C PRO A 499 -18.19 1.14 16.90
N TYR A 500 -17.11 1.38 16.13
CA TYR A 500 -16.43 2.68 16.10
C TYR A 500 -17.30 3.80 15.54
N MET A 501 -17.99 3.54 14.43
CA MET A 501 -18.92 4.52 13.84
C MET A 501 -20.14 4.71 14.73
N LEU A 502 -20.65 3.63 15.33
CA LEU A 502 -21.79 3.67 16.22
C LEU A 502 -21.51 4.53 17.45
N GLU A 503 -20.35 4.36 18.08
CA GLU A 503 -19.98 5.16 19.25
C GLU A 503 -19.75 6.63 18.88
N ALA A 504 -19.24 6.93 17.69
CA ALA A 504 -19.17 8.31 17.22
C ALA A 504 -20.55 8.95 17.05
N ALA A 505 -21.54 8.19 16.56
CA ALA A 505 -22.91 8.66 16.45
C ALA A 505 -23.57 8.87 17.83
N HIS A 506 -23.30 8.00 18.81
CA HIS A 506 -23.72 8.20 20.20
C HIS A 506 -23.09 9.44 20.82
N ALA A 507 -21.77 9.60 20.71
CA ALA A 507 -21.04 10.79 21.16
C ALA A 507 -21.59 12.09 20.53
N TYR A 508 -21.95 12.04 19.24
CA TYR A 508 -22.56 13.16 18.55
C TYR A 508 -23.97 13.47 19.08
N ALA A 509 -24.78 12.43 19.32
CA ALA A 509 -26.11 12.56 19.91
C ALA A 509 -26.10 13.08 21.36
N GLU A 510 -25.04 12.80 22.12
CA GLU A 510 -24.76 13.37 23.44
C GLU A 510 -24.35 14.85 23.40
N GLY A 511 -24.23 15.44 22.20
CA GLY A 511 -23.92 16.86 22.00
C GLY A 511 -22.42 17.17 21.88
N ILE A 512 -21.55 16.16 21.75
CA ILE A 512 -20.13 16.39 21.48
C ILE A 512 -19.99 16.93 20.05
N PRO A 513 -19.36 18.10 19.83
CA PRO A 513 -19.22 18.65 18.49
C PRO A 513 -18.49 17.67 17.57
N GLY A 514 -19.05 17.37 16.40
CA GLY A 514 -18.47 16.38 15.49
C GLY A 514 -17.01 16.66 15.12
N ALA A 515 -16.62 17.95 15.02
CA ALA A 515 -15.24 18.33 14.72
C ALA A 515 -14.25 17.90 15.82
N VAL A 516 -14.71 17.80 17.07
CA VAL A 516 -13.93 17.30 18.22
C VAL A 516 -13.82 15.78 18.14
N ILE A 517 -14.91 15.08 17.81
CA ILE A 517 -14.94 13.62 17.61
C ILE A 517 -13.98 13.23 16.47
N ASP A 518 -14.09 13.89 15.33
CA ASP A 518 -13.21 13.70 14.18
C ASP A 518 -11.74 13.94 14.53
N LYS A 519 -11.47 15.01 15.26
CA LYS A 519 -10.11 15.36 15.68
C LYS A 519 -9.53 14.32 16.65
N ALA A 520 -10.32 13.75 17.55
CA ALA A 520 -9.87 12.69 18.44
C ALA A 520 -9.42 11.45 17.65
N ALA A 521 -10.23 10.99 16.69
CA ALA A 521 -9.88 9.84 15.86
C ALA A 521 -8.64 10.10 14.95
N VAL A 522 -8.57 11.27 14.31
CA VAL A 522 -7.40 11.64 13.50
C VAL A 522 -6.15 11.82 14.38
N ASN A 523 -6.32 12.30 15.61
CA ASN A 523 -5.24 12.39 16.57
C ASN A 523 -4.71 11.02 16.98
N PHE A 524 -5.59 10.03 17.17
CA PHE A 524 -5.20 8.65 17.41
C PHE A 524 -4.41 8.06 16.24
N GLY A 525 -4.78 8.43 15.00
CA GLY A 525 -4.10 8.03 13.78
C GLY A 525 -5.02 7.53 12.65
N MET A 526 -6.33 7.64 12.80
CA MET A 526 -7.29 7.25 11.75
C MET A 526 -7.18 8.19 10.53
N PRO A 527 -7.41 7.69 9.30
CA PRO A 527 -7.24 8.48 8.08
C PRO A 527 -8.29 9.58 7.91
N MET A 528 -9.46 9.38 8.52
CA MET A 528 -10.61 10.27 8.49
C MET A 528 -11.32 10.20 9.86
N GLY A 529 -11.96 11.30 10.25
CA GLY A 529 -12.81 11.30 11.44
C GLY A 529 -14.12 10.52 11.22
N PRO A 530 -14.71 9.91 12.26
CA PRO A 530 -15.84 9.00 12.07
C PRO A 530 -17.12 9.72 11.63
N ILE A 531 -17.33 10.99 11.99
CA ILE A 531 -18.52 11.74 11.54
C ILE A 531 -18.41 12.01 10.04
N GLU A 532 -17.23 12.44 9.59
CA GLU A 532 -16.93 12.61 8.17
C GLU A 532 -16.99 11.29 7.39
N LEU A 533 -16.58 10.18 8.01
CA LEU A 533 -16.63 8.84 7.43
C LEU A 533 -18.07 8.37 7.22
N ILE A 534 -18.93 8.48 8.24
CA ILE A 534 -20.36 8.12 8.15
C ILE A 534 -21.02 8.87 6.99
N ASP A 535 -20.79 10.18 6.88
CA ASP A 535 -21.34 10.98 5.79
C ASP A 535 -20.75 10.62 4.41
N THR A 536 -19.50 10.17 4.37
CA THR A 536 -18.83 9.78 3.11
C THR A 536 -19.33 8.43 2.60
N VAL A 537 -19.54 7.47 3.50
CA VAL A 537 -20.16 6.17 3.20
C VAL A 537 -21.64 6.37 2.82
N GLY A 538 -22.33 7.22 3.58
CA GLY A 538 -23.73 7.56 3.43
C GLY A 538 -24.58 7.00 4.55
N LEU A 539 -25.49 7.82 5.07
CA LEU A 539 -26.32 7.47 6.23
C LEU A 539 -27.29 6.31 5.95
N ASP A 540 -27.77 6.18 4.72
CA ASP A 540 -28.62 5.06 4.28
C ASP A 540 -27.87 3.73 4.25
N VAL A 541 -26.59 3.75 3.83
CA VAL A 541 -25.72 2.57 3.87
C VAL A 541 -25.41 2.20 5.31
N ALA A 542 -25.07 3.18 6.16
CA ALA A 542 -24.83 2.97 7.58
C ALA A 542 -26.07 2.40 8.29
N GLN A 543 -27.28 2.86 7.93
CA GLN A 543 -28.54 2.32 8.42
C GLN A 543 -28.75 0.87 7.98
N GLY A 544 -28.54 0.55 6.70
CA GLY A 544 -28.69 -0.80 6.17
C GLY A 544 -27.73 -1.81 6.81
N VAL A 545 -26.45 -1.46 6.91
CA VAL A 545 -25.45 -2.27 7.62
C VAL A 545 -25.79 -2.39 9.11
N GLY A 546 -26.28 -1.30 9.70
CA GLY A 546 -26.72 -1.26 11.09
C GLY A 546 -27.89 -2.20 11.37
N ALA A 547 -28.85 -2.32 10.46
CA ALA A 547 -30.00 -3.21 10.63
C ALA A 547 -29.59 -4.69 10.75
N GLU A 548 -28.50 -5.07 10.10
CA GLU A 548 -27.94 -6.43 10.15
C GLU A 548 -27.00 -6.64 11.35
N LEU A 549 -26.06 -5.71 11.56
CA LEU A 549 -25.02 -5.85 12.58
C LEU A 549 -25.49 -5.55 14.00
N SER A 550 -26.44 -4.63 14.20
CA SER A 550 -26.91 -4.27 15.54
C SER A 550 -27.53 -5.46 16.28
N PRO A 551 -28.48 -6.22 15.69
CA PRO A 551 -29.03 -7.41 16.33
C PRO A 551 -27.95 -8.47 16.60
N PHE A 552 -27.07 -8.73 15.62
CA PHE A 552 -26.00 -9.71 15.74
C PHE A 552 -25.01 -9.37 16.87
N LEU A 553 -24.67 -8.08 17.01
CA LEU A 553 -23.70 -7.62 18.00
C LEU A 553 -24.31 -7.23 19.34
N GLY A 554 -25.65 -7.26 19.48
CA GLY A 554 -26.35 -6.79 20.69
C GLY A 554 -26.23 -5.29 20.93
N LEU A 555 -26.14 -4.49 19.86
CA LEU A 555 -25.92 -3.04 19.92
C LEU A 555 -27.16 -2.26 19.46
N GLN A 556 -27.44 -1.12 20.07
CA GLN A 556 -28.57 -0.27 19.68
C GLN A 556 -28.15 0.87 18.74
N LEU A 557 -28.93 1.07 17.67
CA LEU A 557 -28.76 2.19 16.75
C LEU A 557 -29.26 3.50 17.38
N PRO A 558 -28.43 4.57 17.43
CA PRO A 558 -28.89 5.88 17.85
C PRO A 558 -29.88 6.46 16.83
N ALA A 559 -30.75 7.35 17.29
CA ALA A 559 -31.79 7.99 16.47
C ALA A 559 -31.24 8.62 15.17
N ALA A 560 -30.03 9.20 15.24
CA ALA A 560 -29.35 9.81 14.10
C ALA A 560 -29.03 8.85 12.94
N LEU A 561 -28.96 7.54 13.21
CA LEU A 561 -28.72 6.50 12.20
C LEU A 561 -29.96 5.67 11.90
N SER A 562 -30.95 5.62 12.80
CA SER A 562 -32.15 4.80 12.62
C SER A 562 -33.22 5.45 11.73
N ALA A 563 -33.23 6.78 11.59
CA ALA A 563 -34.20 7.53 10.77
C ALA A 563 -33.49 8.53 9.84
N VAL A 564 -33.04 8.06 8.67
CA VAL A 564 -32.38 8.91 7.67
C VAL A 564 -33.40 9.78 6.95
N GLU A 565 -33.31 11.10 7.12
CA GLU A 565 -34.18 12.04 6.42
C GLU A 565 -33.94 12.02 4.89
N PRO A 566 -35.00 12.06 4.07
CA PRO A 566 -34.86 12.17 2.62
C PRO A 566 -34.00 13.37 2.21
N GLY A 567 -33.03 13.15 1.33
CA GLY A 567 -32.11 14.20 0.87
C GLY A 567 -30.99 14.57 1.85
N LYS A 568 -30.86 13.87 2.98
CA LYS A 568 -29.75 14.03 3.93
C LYS A 568 -28.91 12.76 4.07
N ARG A 569 -28.54 12.12 2.96
CA ARG A 569 -27.76 10.87 3.01
C ARG A 569 -26.24 11.07 3.10
N GLY A 570 -25.77 12.26 3.48
CA GLY A 570 -24.35 12.60 3.58
C GLY A 570 -23.79 13.28 2.32
N LYS A 571 -22.53 12.99 2.01
CA LYS A 571 -21.75 13.64 0.95
C LYS A 571 -22.42 13.59 -0.42
N LYS A 572 -23.16 12.52 -0.72
CA LYS A 572 -23.82 12.31 -2.01
C LYS A 572 -25.00 13.25 -2.27
N ASP A 573 -25.68 13.68 -1.22
CA ASP A 573 -26.79 14.64 -1.32
C ASP A 573 -26.34 16.08 -1.02
N GLY A 574 -25.09 16.27 -0.60
CA GLY A 574 -24.58 17.57 -0.17
C GLY A 574 -24.89 17.89 1.30
N GLN A 575 -25.55 16.98 2.03
CA GLN A 575 -25.93 17.17 3.42
C GLN A 575 -26.13 15.81 4.13
N GLY A 576 -25.64 15.71 5.36
CA GLY A 576 -25.85 14.62 6.32
C GLY A 576 -25.64 15.14 7.74
N LEU A 577 -24.76 14.50 8.52
CA LEU A 577 -24.30 15.02 9.81
C LEU A 577 -23.52 16.33 9.64
N TYR A 578 -22.83 16.48 8.51
CA TYR A 578 -22.27 17.76 8.05
C TYR A 578 -23.00 18.28 6.81
N LYS A 579 -22.88 19.59 6.59
CA LYS A 579 -23.14 20.18 5.27
C LYS A 579 -21.93 19.93 4.39
N TRP A 580 -22.13 19.65 3.10
CA TRP A 580 -21.07 19.43 2.13
C TRP A 580 -21.12 20.45 1.00
N GLU A 581 -19.99 21.08 0.74
CA GLU A 581 -19.85 22.09 -0.31
C GLU A 581 -19.02 21.56 -1.47
N LYS A 582 -19.50 21.76 -2.70
CA LYS A 582 -18.74 21.43 -3.91
C LYS A 582 -17.62 22.44 -4.10
N THR A 583 -16.41 21.94 -4.28
CA THR A 583 -15.22 22.73 -4.62
C THR A 583 -14.61 22.22 -5.92
N GLU A 584 -13.69 22.98 -6.52
CA GLU A 584 -12.91 22.54 -7.70
C GLU A 584 -12.17 21.22 -7.48
N LYS A 585 -11.86 20.88 -6.23
CA LYS A 585 -11.14 19.66 -5.84
C LYS A 585 -12.08 18.54 -5.33
N GLY A 586 -13.39 18.67 -5.53
CA GLY A 586 -14.43 17.75 -5.04
C GLY A 586 -15.24 18.33 -3.88
N SER A 587 -16.05 17.50 -3.22
CA SER A 587 -16.88 17.93 -2.09
C SER A 587 -16.11 17.92 -0.76
N LYS A 588 -16.31 18.93 0.08
CA LYS A 588 -15.71 19.03 1.43
C LYS A 588 -16.77 19.25 2.51
N PRO A 589 -16.57 18.72 3.73
CA PRO A 589 -17.49 18.96 4.84
C PRO A 589 -17.28 20.36 5.41
N VAL A 590 -18.39 21.02 5.75
CA VAL A 590 -18.45 22.28 6.50
C VAL A 590 -18.66 21.92 7.95
N LYS A 591 -17.58 21.97 8.74
CA LYS A 591 -17.61 21.62 10.16
C LYS A 591 -18.05 22.85 10.98
N PRO A 592 -19.12 22.76 11.80
CA PRO A 592 -19.55 23.86 12.66
C PRO A 592 -18.41 24.33 13.58
N PRO A 593 -18.35 25.62 13.92
CA PRO A 593 -17.36 26.13 14.85
C PRO A 593 -17.53 25.49 16.23
N VAL A 594 -16.43 25.06 16.82
CA VAL A 594 -16.40 24.55 18.19
C VAL A 594 -16.40 25.75 19.15
N PRO A 595 -17.23 25.77 20.20
CA PRO A 595 -17.22 26.85 21.19
C PRO A 595 -15.83 27.10 21.77
N GLN A 596 -15.47 28.37 21.96
CA GLN A 596 -14.18 28.74 22.53
C GLN A 596 -14.07 28.19 23.97
N GLY A 597 -12.95 27.53 24.28
CA GLY A 597 -12.74 26.91 25.59
C GLY A 597 -13.40 25.53 25.77
N TYR A 598 -14.09 24.99 24.76
CA TYR A 598 -14.65 23.64 24.83
C TYR A 598 -13.56 22.60 25.11
N GLN A 599 -13.75 21.80 26.15
CA GLN A 599 -12.88 20.69 26.50
C GLN A 599 -13.54 19.37 26.07
N ALA A 600 -12.84 18.60 25.24
CA ALA A 600 -13.29 17.27 24.89
C ALA A 600 -13.33 16.39 26.16
N PRO A 601 -14.31 15.47 26.28
CA PRO A 601 -14.27 14.46 27.32
C PRO A 601 -12.93 13.70 27.27
N SER A 602 -12.30 13.52 28.43
CA SER A 602 -10.97 12.91 28.53
C SER A 602 -10.95 11.46 28.04
N ASP A 603 -12.09 10.78 28.09
CA ASP A 603 -12.30 9.41 27.65
C ASP A 603 -12.75 9.30 26.19
N LEU A 604 -12.90 10.42 25.44
CA LEU A 604 -13.44 10.39 24.07
C LEU A 604 -12.60 9.54 23.09
N GLU A 605 -11.27 9.60 23.18
CA GLU A 605 -10.42 8.76 22.33
C GLU A 605 -10.61 7.27 22.65
N ASP A 606 -10.64 6.91 23.94
CA ASP A 606 -10.87 5.53 24.38
C ASP A 606 -12.29 5.06 24.01
N ARG A 607 -13.31 5.92 24.13
CA ARG A 607 -14.68 5.65 23.69
C ARG A 607 -14.71 5.29 22.21
N LEU A 608 -14.01 6.03 21.35
CA LEU A 608 -14.00 5.73 19.92
C LEU A 608 -13.23 4.44 19.61
N ILE A 609 -12.03 4.28 20.17
CA ILE A 609 -11.10 3.23 19.73
C ILE A 609 -11.39 1.87 20.40
N LEU A 610 -11.74 1.84 21.68
CA LEU A 610 -11.90 0.57 22.40
C LEU A 610 -13.01 -0.34 21.86
N PRO A 611 -14.17 0.14 21.39
CA PRO A 611 -15.18 -0.71 20.73
C PRO A 611 -14.65 -1.42 19.49
N LEU A 612 -13.83 -0.74 18.68
CA LEU A 612 -13.17 -1.34 17.51
C LEU A 612 -12.22 -2.46 17.94
N LEU A 613 -11.38 -2.21 18.96
CA LEU A 613 -10.45 -3.21 19.48
C LEU A 613 -11.18 -4.39 20.12
N ASN A 614 -12.25 -4.12 20.86
CA ASN A 614 -13.09 -5.14 21.49
C ASN A 614 -13.72 -6.06 20.45
N GLU A 615 -14.21 -5.50 19.33
CA GLU A 615 -14.74 -6.30 18.23
C GLU A 615 -13.66 -7.03 17.44
N ALA A 616 -12.46 -6.45 17.29
CA ALA A 616 -11.31 -7.16 16.71
C ALA A 616 -10.93 -8.40 17.54
N VAL A 617 -10.95 -8.30 18.87
CA VAL A 617 -10.71 -9.45 19.76
C VAL A 617 -11.78 -10.53 19.56
N ALA A 618 -13.06 -10.15 19.49
CA ALA A 618 -14.16 -11.08 19.21
C ALA A 618 -14.04 -11.74 17.83
N CYS A 619 -13.70 -10.98 16.78
CA CYS A 619 -13.51 -11.54 15.43
C CYS A 619 -12.39 -12.59 15.40
N LEU A 620 -11.32 -12.39 16.16
CA LEU A 620 -10.26 -13.39 16.29
C LEU A 620 -10.73 -14.62 17.07
N HIS A 621 -11.49 -14.42 18.15
CA HIS A 621 -12.04 -15.51 18.96
C HIS A 621 -13.03 -16.38 18.16
N ASP A 622 -13.89 -15.75 17.38
CA ASP A 622 -14.91 -16.42 16.56
C ASP A 622 -14.34 -17.11 15.30
N GLY A 623 -13.03 -16.96 15.04
CA GLY A 623 -12.40 -17.50 13.84
C GLY A 623 -12.86 -16.84 12.54
N VAL A 624 -13.19 -15.54 12.58
CA VAL A 624 -13.53 -14.78 11.36
C VAL A 624 -12.37 -14.77 10.38
N VAL A 625 -11.14 -14.82 10.89
CA VAL A 625 -9.91 -15.02 10.14
C VAL A 625 -9.03 -16.05 10.84
N ASP A 626 -8.12 -16.67 10.07
CA ASP A 626 -7.32 -17.80 10.55
C ASP A 626 -6.31 -17.39 11.65
N ASP A 627 -5.87 -16.12 11.68
CA ASP A 627 -4.96 -15.60 12.71
C ASP A 627 -4.97 -14.07 12.88
N ALA A 628 -4.24 -13.60 13.90
CA ALA A 628 -4.11 -12.20 14.26
C ALA A 628 -3.44 -11.31 13.20
N ASP A 629 -2.54 -11.88 12.39
CA ASP A 629 -1.84 -11.15 11.33
C ASP A 629 -2.78 -10.85 10.16
N LEU A 630 -3.62 -11.82 9.77
CA LEU A 630 -4.68 -11.61 8.78
C LEU A 630 -5.70 -10.60 9.30
N LEU A 631 -6.03 -10.63 10.59
CA LEU A 631 -6.91 -9.65 11.21
C LEU A 631 -6.32 -8.25 11.09
N ASP A 632 -5.09 -8.06 11.57
CA ASP A 632 -4.40 -6.78 11.53
C ASP A 632 -4.31 -6.26 10.09
N ALA A 633 -3.91 -7.12 9.14
CA ALA A 633 -3.78 -6.76 7.74
C ALA A 633 -5.14 -6.34 7.14
N GLY A 634 -6.20 -7.12 7.38
CA GLY A 634 -7.55 -6.82 6.92
C GLY A 634 -8.04 -5.47 7.44
N VAL A 635 -7.91 -5.21 8.73
CA VAL A 635 -8.38 -3.96 9.33
C VAL A 635 -7.52 -2.77 8.86
N ILE A 636 -6.20 -2.91 8.76
CA ILE A 636 -5.32 -1.84 8.25
C ILE A 636 -5.64 -1.49 6.80
N PHE A 637 -5.70 -2.49 5.91
CA PHE A 637 -5.88 -2.24 4.48
C PHE A 637 -7.34 -1.97 4.09
N GLY A 638 -8.30 -2.37 4.92
CA GLY A 638 -9.73 -2.12 4.74
C GLY A 638 -10.20 -0.78 5.30
N THR A 639 -9.74 -0.40 6.51
CA THR A 639 -10.21 0.81 7.22
C THR A 639 -9.18 1.93 7.25
N GLY A 640 -7.90 1.61 7.05
CA GLY A 640 -6.77 2.52 7.26
C GLY A 640 -6.34 2.66 8.73
N PHE A 641 -6.67 1.70 9.59
CA PHE A 641 -6.30 1.71 11.02
C PHE A 641 -4.82 2.05 11.21
N ALA A 642 -4.58 3.18 11.88
CA ALA A 642 -3.29 3.81 12.19
C ALA A 642 -2.04 2.95 11.89
N PRO A 643 -1.48 2.98 10.66
CA PRO A 643 -0.42 2.04 10.24
C PRO A 643 0.81 2.02 11.15
N PHE A 644 1.22 3.17 11.69
CA PHE A 644 2.34 3.25 12.62
C PHE A 644 2.13 2.48 13.95
N ARG A 645 0.90 2.01 14.23
CA ARG A 645 0.54 1.16 15.38
C ARG A 645 0.49 -0.34 15.06
N GLY A 646 0.61 -0.73 13.78
CA GLY A 646 0.80 -2.12 13.36
C GLY A 646 -0.46 -2.99 13.28
N GLY A 647 -1.65 -2.43 13.53
CA GLY A 647 -2.94 -3.13 13.52
C GLY A 647 -3.61 -3.16 14.90
N PRO A 648 -4.92 -3.49 14.99
CA PRO A 648 -5.64 -3.56 16.25
C PRO A 648 -5.03 -4.53 17.28
N ILE A 649 -4.67 -5.76 16.88
CA ILE A 649 -4.10 -6.76 17.80
C ILE A 649 -2.69 -6.37 18.21
N GLN A 650 -1.85 -5.93 17.25
CA GLN A 650 -0.54 -5.40 17.57
C GLN A 650 -0.60 -4.17 18.50
N TYR A 651 -1.59 -3.29 18.31
CA TYR A 651 -1.80 -2.16 19.20
C TYR A 651 -2.18 -2.61 20.62
N ILE A 652 -3.08 -3.59 20.76
CA ILE A 652 -3.43 -4.19 22.06
C ILE A 652 -2.19 -4.74 22.77
N ARG A 653 -1.33 -5.49 22.06
CA ARG A 653 -0.06 -5.99 22.62
C ARG A 653 0.85 -4.86 23.09
N SER A 654 0.98 -3.80 22.29
CA SER A 654 1.86 -2.67 22.59
C SER A 654 1.37 -1.80 23.75
N ALA A 655 0.05 -1.64 23.89
CA ALA A 655 -0.58 -0.83 24.93
C ALA A 655 -0.79 -1.62 26.23
N GLY A 656 -0.77 -2.96 26.16
CA GLY A 656 -1.04 -3.87 27.27
C GLY A 656 -2.52 -4.27 27.31
N ALA A 657 -2.79 -5.55 27.03
CA ALA A 657 -4.15 -6.09 26.96
C ALA A 657 -4.95 -5.86 28.27
N ASP A 658 -4.34 -6.12 29.42
CA ASP A 658 -5.00 -5.96 30.72
C ASP A 658 -5.33 -4.49 31.01
N ALA A 659 -4.45 -3.56 30.64
CA ALA A 659 -4.70 -2.13 30.81
C ALA A 659 -5.87 -1.64 29.93
N LEU A 660 -5.96 -2.13 28.68
CA LEU A 660 -7.08 -1.81 27.80
C LEU A 660 -8.39 -2.45 28.28
N LEU A 661 -8.33 -3.66 28.82
CA LEU A 661 -9.50 -4.35 29.39
C LEU A 661 -10.06 -3.58 30.60
N GLU A 662 -9.21 -3.08 31.49
CA GLU A 662 -9.67 -2.25 32.62
C GLU A 662 -10.28 -0.93 32.17
N LYS A 663 -9.71 -0.27 31.15
CA LYS A 663 -10.33 0.91 30.53
C LYS A 663 -11.70 0.58 29.93
N LEU A 664 -11.83 -0.57 29.27
CA LEU A 664 -13.08 -1.01 28.66
C LEU A 664 -14.16 -1.25 29.72
N LYS A 665 -13.81 -1.89 30.86
CA LYS A 665 -14.72 -2.04 32.02
C LYS A 665 -15.10 -0.68 32.62
N ALA A 666 -14.18 0.26 32.71
CA ALA A 666 -14.47 1.62 33.19
C ALA A 666 -15.45 2.35 32.26
N LEU A 667 -15.30 2.20 30.94
CA LEU A 667 -16.26 2.71 29.96
C LEU A 667 -17.61 2.02 30.08
N GLN A 668 -17.64 0.70 30.29
CA GLN A 668 -18.88 -0.04 30.53
C GLN A 668 -19.63 0.51 31.74
N ALA A 669 -18.94 0.72 32.86
CA ALA A 669 -19.55 1.26 34.08
C ALA A 669 -20.12 2.68 33.88
N ARG A 670 -19.50 3.50 33.03
CA ARG A 670 -19.88 4.90 32.82
C ARG A 670 -20.93 5.08 31.71
N HIS A 671 -20.81 4.33 30.63
CA HIS A 671 -21.56 4.54 29.40
C HIS A 671 -22.50 3.37 29.06
N GLY A 672 -22.38 2.22 29.71
CA GLY A 672 -23.26 1.07 29.58
C GLY A 672 -22.70 -0.10 28.76
N ASP A 673 -23.51 -1.14 28.59
CA ASP A 673 -23.09 -2.48 28.14
C ASP A 673 -22.57 -2.57 26.69
N ARG A 674 -22.71 -1.52 25.88
CA ARG A 674 -22.07 -1.46 24.56
C ARG A 674 -20.54 -1.50 24.63
N PHE A 675 -19.96 -1.22 25.79
CA PHE A 675 -18.54 -1.36 26.09
C PHE A 675 -18.21 -2.64 26.87
N ALA A 676 -19.16 -3.55 27.09
CA ALA A 676 -18.86 -4.81 27.77
C ALA A 676 -17.73 -5.57 27.04
N PRO A 677 -16.71 -6.08 27.78
CA PRO A 677 -15.69 -6.93 27.17
C PRO A 677 -16.29 -8.12 26.44
N ARG A 678 -15.93 -8.29 25.17
CA ARG A 678 -16.38 -9.43 24.35
C ARG A 678 -15.51 -10.67 24.60
N PRO A 679 -15.94 -11.88 24.20
CA PRO A 679 -15.11 -13.07 24.29
C PRO A 679 -13.74 -12.91 23.60
N GLY A 680 -12.69 -13.51 24.19
CA GLY A 680 -11.35 -13.55 23.62
C GLY A 680 -10.27 -12.71 24.32
N TRP A 681 -10.61 -11.85 25.29
CA TRP A 681 -9.62 -11.05 26.04
C TRP A 681 -8.68 -11.90 26.94
N ASP A 682 -9.09 -13.13 27.24
CA ASP A 682 -8.31 -14.15 27.94
C ASP A 682 -7.26 -14.82 27.02
N ASN A 683 -7.34 -14.62 25.71
CA ASN A 683 -6.42 -15.22 24.74
C ASN A 683 -4.96 -14.82 25.04
N PRO A 684 -4.03 -15.78 25.29
CA PRO A 684 -2.62 -15.49 25.56
C PRO A 684 -1.92 -14.73 24.43
N LEU A 685 -2.37 -14.87 23.18
CA LEU A 685 -1.81 -14.17 22.02
C LEU A 685 -1.86 -12.63 22.17
N LEU A 686 -2.80 -12.10 22.95
CA LEU A 686 -2.92 -10.66 23.20
C LEU A 686 -1.86 -10.12 24.17
N ARG A 687 -1.20 -11.01 24.93
CA ARG A 687 -0.17 -10.68 25.94
C ARG A 687 1.25 -10.97 25.45
N GLN A 688 1.39 -11.46 24.22
CA GLN A 688 2.70 -11.64 23.61
C GLN A 688 3.38 -10.27 23.41
N PRO A 689 4.70 -10.18 23.63
CA PRO A 689 5.43 -8.96 23.31
C PRO A 689 5.25 -8.63 21.83
N PRO A 690 5.12 -7.34 21.46
CA PRO A 690 5.02 -6.93 20.07
C PRO A 690 6.28 -7.33 19.32
N GLU A 691 6.11 -8.13 18.25
CA GLU A 691 7.20 -8.61 17.36
C GLU A 691 7.94 -7.50 16.62
#